data_AF-A0A1W9LP90-F1
#
_entry.id   AF-A0A1W9LP90-F1
#
_cell.length_a   1.000
_cell.length_b   1.000
_cell.length_c   1.000
_cell.angle_alpha   90.00
_cell.angle_beta   90.00
_cell.angle_gamma   90.00
#
_symmetry.space_group_name_H-M   'P 1'
#
loop_
_entity.id
_entity.type
_entity.pdbx_description
1 polymer ?
#
loop_
_entity_poly.entity_id
_entity_poly.type
_entity_poly.pdbx_seq_one_letter_code
_entity_poly.pdbx_strand_id
1 'polypeptide(L)'
;MTDGIEKASEAFSGIRTMGVFAPLSYWKSKDDWGIGDMDVLLKVVEFAKKERISILSMLPLNFPTHDNCPYANASAYISDPVYIGMNMISDIVGFESPEAAEIIASVIEEIWKLRKNKLSLNEQIRDLKYEVLKAVFRQFDADNHPNFKKYCSSNSWLEDHILFFILARQFGTYHFRLWDKDIATRSPKVIQQLKQHHKKEIRFESFLQWILTEQIKLVRAKADEGEFTVDLMLDQPFAFGNADVWCNPEAFIIDPETQTCEYTQGAPPHRLDIPQHWQFYLLNIKNPASKRLLVERLSFLLQFCDLLRIDHLLGYYRLYYLSEDSRWQMTLENLGIWEQIKSAFDSDISVKEKREQIYEIIVKAVRDEFPKDAVSEMFDDSGALKPAHVILAARRTPPPAPPLKGEGNLLSAPPALSGKGAGGLGWYSQYSIEHQQELLYTLLNPNDIGSTDYLEKIIEEKEMFLSPTDSIRVGFFKAGFGEEIIYLFMKIAQEQRKTLIFENLGVVPPEIVKSLSELGAAEFKPLIFGYQKFVGDYNSYWFDYINSNSFACFSTQDTVTIRGWWEGREACAKQKYYFKKDKQKFDVIGWLFEQKYLSDDAEFDLRILTPDMLRAVLNSVVSSSAGEAVITMPDIFGSGDEGIINMPGHSGFWTARSPVTIEDLIDSPPELLTFLARQNQRDSFQKQVQDLNPEYPHILATHPVMGEGTKQLRIQGEEFLIDVVVYGKCGHISIMLENGRQENMLPVKIGLLNGLTVFRARIPADESMIRASAFRIMLNGILQPQTGYLIGCVPGTDMNPLSPDYGRVSNTFTPQSSHF
;
A
#
# COMPACT_ATOMS: atom_id res chain seq x y z
N MET A 1 4.74 28.67 -11.79
CA MET A 1 3.73 29.04 -10.78
C MET A 1 4.26 28.63 -9.42
N THR A 2 5.29 29.30 -8.94
CA THR A 2 6.04 28.98 -7.70
C THR A 2 5.77 29.96 -6.56
N ASP A 3 4.98 31.00 -6.81
CA ASP A 3 4.60 31.97 -5.78
C ASP A 3 3.29 31.51 -5.13
N GLY A 4 3.38 30.83 -3.99
CA GLY A 4 2.23 30.64 -3.10
C GLY A 4 1.91 29.22 -2.60
N ILE A 5 2.79 28.22 -2.77
CA ILE A 5 2.62 26.95 -2.05
C ILE A 5 3.15 27.15 -0.63
N GLU A 6 2.26 27.30 0.35
CA GLU A 6 2.64 27.28 1.76
C GLU A 6 3.19 25.89 2.12
N LYS A 7 4.32 25.85 2.83
CA LYS A 7 4.89 24.60 3.34
C LYS A 7 3.84 23.89 4.21
N ALA A 8 3.40 22.71 3.79
CA ALA A 8 2.53 21.89 4.62
C ALA A 8 3.29 21.49 5.91
N SER A 9 2.56 21.31 7.01
CA SER A 9 3.17 20.77 8.23
C SER A 9 3.80 19.41 7.94
N GLU A 10 4.92 19.10 8.59
CA GLU A 10 5.52 17.76 8.51
C GLU A 10 4.46 16.68 8.79
N ALA A 11 4.56 15.57 8.07
CA ALA A 11 3.55 14.52 8.11
C ALA A 11 3.54 13.77 9.46
N PHE A 12 4.67 13.79 10.18
CA PHE A 12 4.82 13.14 11.48
C PHE A 12 5.04 14.17 12.60
N SER A 13 4.42 13.90 13.75
CA SER A 13 4.41 14.78 14.93
C SER A 13 5.73 14.78 15.73
N GLY A 14 6.74 14.05 15.26
CA GLY A 14 8.03 13.87 15.93
C GLY A 14 8.05 12.76 16.99
N ILE A 15 6.90 12.23 17.40
CA ILE A 15 6.77 11.03 18.24
C ILE A 15 7.15 9.81 17.40
N ARG A 16 8.01 8.92 17.94
CA ARG A 16 8.36 7.67 17.25
C ARG A 16 7.33 6.60 17.55
N THR A 17 6.94 5.88 16.52
CA THR A 17 6.01 4.75 16.60
C THR A 17 6.60 3.54 15.88
N MET A 18 6.04 2.37 16.17
CA MET A 18 6.39 1.12 15.51
C MET A 18 5.14 0.44 14.97
N GLY A 19 5.25 -0.13 13.78
CA GLY A 19 4.25 -0.98 13.18
C GLY A 19 4.78 -2.33 12.74
N VAL A 20 3.86 -3.17 12.27
CA VAL A 20 4.17 -4.40 11.55
C VAL A 20 3.51 -4.40 10.18
N PHE A 21 4.17 -5.05 9.22
CA PHE A 21 3.68 -5.25 7.87
C PHE A 21 3.42 -6.73 7.59
N ALA A 22 2.22 -7.01 7.08
CA ALA A 22 1.90 -8.26 6.39
C ALA A 22 0.66 -8.04 5.49
N PRO A 23 0.58 -8.68 4.31
CA PRO A 23 -0.65 -8.72 3.52
C PRO A 23 -1.82 -9.25 4.37
N LEU A 24 -3.04 -8.77 4.19
CA LEU A 24 -4.18 -9.31 4.96
C LEU A 24 -4.32 -10.83 4.74
N SER A 25 -4.11 -11.29 3.51
CA SER A 25 -4.12 -12.71 3.14
C SER A 25 -3.09 -13.57 3.88
N TYR A 26 -2.01 -12.96 4.38
CA TYR A 26 -0.93 -13.64 5.10
C TYR A 26 -1.41 -14.16 6.46
N TRP A 27 -2.24 -13.39 7.16
CA TRP A 27 -2.67 -13.75 8.50
C TRP A 27 -3.48 -15.06 8.50
N LYS A 28 -3.31 -15.82 9.59
CA LYS A 28 -3.97 -17.10 9.80
C LYS A 28 -4.75 -17.06 11.10
N SER A 29 -5.92 -17.68 11.11
CA SER A 29 -6.79 -17.78 12.28
C SER A 29 -7.26 -19.22 12.50
N LYS A 30 -7.64 -19.55 13.74
CA LYS A 30 -8.21 -20.86 14.11
C LYS A 30 -9.59 -21.13 13.50
N ASP A 31 -10.19 -20.13 12.87
CA ASP A 31 -11.52 -20.16 12.24
C ASP A 31 -11.58 -19.47 10.86
N ASP A 32 -10.42 -19.12 10.26
CA ASP A 32 -10.40 -18.53 8.91
C ASP A 32 -10.88 -19.50 7.82
N TRP A 33 -11.11 -18.98 6.62
CA TRP A 33 -11.49 -19.77 5.45
C TRP A 33 -10.28 -20.23 4.60
N GLY A 34 -9.07 -20.17 5.15
CA GLY A 34 -7.82 -20.40 4.41
C GLY A 34 -7.14 -19.13 3.91
N ILE A 35 -7.65 -17.96 4.29
CA ILE A 35 -7.09 -16.64 4.00
C ILE A 35 -7.42 -15.70 5.16
N GLY A 36 -6.55 -14.73 5.47
CA GLY A 36 -6.92 -13.64 6.37
C GLY A 36 -7.97 -12.74 5.71
N ASP A 37 -9.03 -12.43 6.45
CA ASP A 37 -10.14 -11.56 6.05
C ASP A 37 -10.47 -10.57 7.17
N MET A 38 -11.57 -9.83 7.07
CA MET A 38 -11.91 -8.81 8.07
C MET A 38 -12.17 -9.38 9.48
N ASP A 39 -12.64 -10.63 9.61
CA ASP A 39 -12.78 -11.27 10.93
C ASP A 39 -11.39 -11.50 11.56
N VAL A 40 -10.42 -11.91 10.72
CA VAL A 40 -9.03 -12.07 11.14
C VAL A 40 -8.41 -10.71 11.48
N LEU A 41 -8.67 -9.67 10.70
CA LEU A 41 -8.12 -8.33 10.95
C LEU A 41 -8.56 -7.76 12.30
N LEU A 42 -9.79 -8.03 12.76
CA LEU A 42 -10.21 -7.68 14.12
C LEU A 42 -9.32 -8.30 15.20
N LYS A 43 -8.93 -9.57 15.03
CA LYS A 43 -8.02 -10.27 15.94
C LYS A 43 -6.59 -9.72 15.84
N VAL A 44 -6.16 -9.32 14.66
CA VAL A 44 -4.85 -8.68 14.46
C VAL A 44 -4.80 -7.31 15.14
N VAL A 45 -5.90 -6.55 15.15
CA VAL A 45 -6.02 -5.30 15.92
C VAL A 45 -5.90 -5.58 17.43
N GLU A 46 -6.56 -6.63 17.95
CA GLU A 46 -6.41 -7.03 19.35
C GLU A 46 -4.97 -7.37 19.71
N PHE A 47 -4.31 -8.17 18.87
CA PHE A 47 -2.89 -8.50 18.99
C PHE A 47 -2.01 -7.25 19.01
N ALA A 48 -2.22 -6.32 18.07
CA ALA A 48 -1.47 -5.08 17.98
C ALA A 48 -1.62 -4.23 19.25
N LYS A 49 -2.83 -4.13 19.80
CA LYS A 49 -3.08 -3.42 21.06
C LYS A 49 -2.36 -4.06 22.24
N LYS A 50 -2.40 -5.39 22.33
CA LYS A 50 -1.75 -6.15 23.40
C LYS A 50 -0.23 -5.96 23.38
N GLU A 51 0.38 -6.02 22.20
CA GLU A 51 1.82 -5.84 22.02
C GLU A 51 2.26 -4.38 21.84
N ARG A 52 1.32 -3.44 21.90
CA ARG A 52 1.55 -1.99 21.74
C ARG A 52 2.21 -1.63 20.41
N ILE A 53 1.70 -2.22 19.35
CA ILE A 53 2.08 -1.96 17.95
C ILE A 53 1.12 -0.90 17.40
N SER A 54 1.63 0.27 17.06
CA SER A 54 0.83 1.44 16.67
C SER A 54 0.31 1.37 15.24
N ILE A 55 0.94 0.61 14.34
CA ILE A 55 0.56 0.59 12.92
C ILE A 55 0.41 -0.86 12.44
N LEU A 56 -0.70 -1.14 11.76
CA LEU A 56 -0.90 -2.35 10.97
C LEU A 56 -0.86 -1.99 9.48
N SER A 57 0.25 -2.34 8.83
CA SER A 57 0.46 -2.09 7.41
C SER A 57 0.09 -3.30 6.57
N MET A 58 -0.73 -3.08 5.54
CA MET A 58 -1.25 -4.10 4.64
C MET A 58 -1.16 -3.68 3.18
N LEU A 59 -1.21 -4.68 2.31
CA LEU A 59 -1.30 -4.50 0.86
C LEU A 59 -2.69 -3.99 0.42
N PRO A 60 -2.82 -3.50 -0.83
CA PRO A 60 -4.11 -3.09 -1.37
C PRO A 60 -5.15 -4.22 -1.30
N LEU A 61 -6.39 -3.86 -0.97
CA LEU A 61 -7.51 -4.80 -0.84
C LEU A 61 -8.28 -4.98 -2.16
N ASN A 62 -7.76 -4.44 -3.26
CA ASN A 62 -8.42 -4.41 -4.55
C ASN A 62 -8.50 -5.79 -5.20
N PHE A 63 -9.52 -5.99 -6.04
CA PHE A 63 -9.67 -7.22 -6.81
C PHE A 63 -8.50 -7.38 -7.81
N PRO A 64 -7.69 -8.45 -7.71
CA PRO A 64 -6.56 -8.69 -8.60
C PRO A 64 -7.04 -9.24 -9.95
N THR A 65 -6.48 -8.76 -11.05
CA THR A 65 -6.79 -9.25 -12.41
C THR A 65 -5.83 -10.34 -12.88
N HIS A 66 -4.68 -10.49 -12.21
CA HIS A 66 -3.65 -11.47 -12.57
C HIS A 66 -2.88 -11.94 -11.34
N ASP A 67 -2.64 -13.25 -11.23
CA ASP A 67 -1.76 -13.90 -10.25
C ASP A 67 -1.93 -13.47 -8.78
N ASN A 68 -3.15 -13.06 -8.38
CA ASN A 68 -3.43 -12.48 -7.07
C ASN A 68 -2.59 -11.23 -6.72
N CYS A 69 -1.96 -10.58 -7.71
CA CYS A 69 -1.14 -9.41 -7.53
C CYS A 69 -2.02 -8.18 -7.19
N PRO A 70 -1.86 -7.55 -6.02
CA PRO A 70 -2.70 -6.42 -5.62
C PRO A 70 -2.39 -5.13 -6.40
N TYR A 71 -1.23 -5.06 -7.07
CA TYR A 71 -0.84 -3.94 -7.93
C TYR A 71 -1.38 -4.07 -9.36
N ALA A 72 -1.79 -5.28 -9.77
CA ALA A 72 -2.52 -5.53 -11.00
C ALA A 72 -4.02 -5.65 -10.69
N ASN A 73 -4.67 -4.51 -10.42
CA ASN A 73 -6.07 -4.49 -10.00
C ASN A 73 -7.04 -4.17 -11.14
N ALA A 74 -8.31 -4.54 -10.95
CA ALA A 74 -9.38 -4.24 -11.90
C ALA A 74 -9.75 -2.75 -11.89
N SER A 75 -9.64 -2.15 -10.70
CA SER A 75 -10.11 -0.81 -10.35
C SER A 75 -9.52 -0.44 -8.99
N ALA A 76 -9.14 0.84 -8.81
CA ALA A 76 -8.81 1.35 -7.48
C ALA A 76 -10.01 1.34 -6.50
N TYR A 77 -11.23 1.22 -7.03
CA TYR A 77 -12.48 1.24 -6.24
C TYR A 77 -13.05 -0.14 -5.90
N ILE A 78 -12.74 -1.17 -6.71
CA ILE A 78 -13.31 -2.51 -6.51
C ILE A 78 -12.42 -3.29 -5.55
N SER A 79 -12.93 -3.54 -4.36
CA SER A 79 -12.28 -4.39 -3.37
C SER A 79 -12.57 -5.86 -3.64
N ASP A 80 -11.63 -6.76 -3.29
CA ASP A 80 -11.78 -8.20 -3.45
C ASP A 80 -12.72 -8.77 -2.38
N PRO A 81 -13.87 -9.35 -2.77
CA PRO A 81 -14.80 -9.97 -1.81
C PRO A 81 -14.21 -11.15 -1.03
N VAL A 82 -13.04 -11.67 -1.44
CA VAL A 82 -12.31 -12.69 -0.68
C VAL A 82 -12.00 -12.26 0.76
N TYR A 83 -11.89 -10.94 0.99
CA TYR A 83 -11.61 -10.36 2.30
C TYR A 83 -12.86 -10.13 3.17
N ILE A 84 -14.07 -10.42 2.69
CA ILE A 84 -15.28 -10.32 3.52
C ILE A 84 -15.19 -11.37 4.65
N GLY A 85 -15.23 -10.92 5.89
CA GLY A 85 -15.39 -11.78 7.07
C GLY A 85 -16.81 -12.36 7.09
N MET A 86 -16.94 -13.65 7.38
CA MET A 86 -18.24 -14.32 7.34
C MET A 86 -19.05 -14.13 8.62
N ASN A 87 -18.37 -13.90 9.76
CA ASN A 87 -19.04 -13.82 11.07
C ASN A 87 -19.74 -12.48 11.29
N MET A 88 -19.19 -11.39 10.75
CA MET A 88 -19.78 -10.05 10.86
C MET A 88 -20.98 -9.80 9.94
N ILE A 89 -21.31 -10.71 9.01
CA ILE A 89 -22.32 -10.46 7.97
C ILE A 89 -23.70 -10.23 8.60
N SER A 90 -24.11 -11.08 9.53
CA SER A 90 -25.44 -11.03 10.16
C SER A 90 -25.69 -9.70 10.87
N ASP A 91 -24.66 -9.17 11.54
CA ASP A 91 -24.74 -7.89 12.25
C ASP A 91 -24.89 -6.72 11.28
N ILE A 92 -24.24 -6.79 10.12
CA ILE A 92 -24.30 -5.75 9.10
C ILE A 92 -25.63 -5.78 8.34
N VAL A 93 -26.12 -6.96 7.98
CA VAL A 93 -27.40 -7.10 7.24
C VAL A 93 -28.63 -7.07 8.16
N GLY A 94 -28.45 -7.29 9.47
CA GLY A 94 -29.50 -7.27 10.49
C GLY A 94 -30.32 -8.55 10.59
N PHE A 95 -29.84 -9.67 10.03
CA PHE A 95 -30.50 -10.97 10.13
C PHE A 95 -29.51 -12.14 9.92
N GLU A 96 -29.86 -13.31 10.45
CA GLU A 96 -29.17 -14.57 10.15
C GLU A 96 -29.83 -15.26 8.96
N SER A 97 -29.04 -15.80 8.03
CA SER A 97 -29.54 -16.55 6.87
C SER A 97 -29.40 -18.06 7.09
N PRO A 98 -30.51 -18.80 7.29
CA PRO A 98 -30.47 -20.26 7.46
C PRO A 98 -29.87 -20.97 6.24
N GLU A 99 -30.19 -20.48 5.04
CA GLU A 99 -29.65 -20.99 3.77
C GLU A 99 -28.13 -20.83 3.69
N ALA A 100 -27.60 -19.67 4.10
CA ALA A 100 -26.15 -19.46 4.18
C ALA A 100 -25.50 -20.42 5.17
N ALA A 101 -26.11 -20.64 6.34
CA ALA A 101 -25.62 -21.57 7.34
C ALA A 101 -25.58 -23.02 6.83
N GLU A 102 -26.60 -23.47 6.09
CA GLU A 102 -26.63 -24.78 5.43
C GLU A 102 -25.49 -24.93 4.40
N ILE A 103 -25.25 -23.90 3.58
CA ILE A 103 -24.16 -23.92 2.60
C ILE A 103 -22.81 -24.01 3.31
N ILE A 104 -22.58 -23.18 4.35
CA ILE A 104 -21.35 -23.23 5.16
C ILE A 104 -21.12 -24.64 5.72
N ALA A 105 -22.16 -25.28 6.28
CA ALA A 105 -22.07 -26.63 6.79
C ALA A 105 -21.69 -27.66 5.72
N SER A 106 -22.15 -27.47 4.47
CA SER A 106 -21.85 -28.36 3.35
C SER A 106 -20.42 -28.24 2.81
N VAL A 107 -19.77 -27.07 2.97
CA VAL A 107 -18.42 -26.79 2.46
C VAL A 107 -17.34 -26.80 3.55
N ILE A 108 -17.71 -27.08 4.80
CA ILE A 108 -16.80 -26.97 5.95
C ILE A 108 -15.55 -27.86 5.79
N GLU A 109 -15.70 -29.09 5.26
CA GLU A 109 -14.57 -30.00 5.03
C GLU A 109 -13.60 -29.46 3.96
N GLU A 110 -14.12 -28.77 2.95
CA GLU A 110 -13.33 -28.13 1.91
C GLU A 110 -12.55 -26.95 2.50
N ILE A 111 -13.20 -26.11 3.30
CA ILE A 111 -12.56 -25.05 4.07
C ILE A 111 -11.41 -25.63 4.92
N TRP A 112 -11.63 -26.70 5.68
CA TRP A 112 -10.59 -27.34 6.47
C TRP A 112 -9.38 -27.81 5.65
N LYS A 113 -9.58 -28.24 4.41
CA LYS A 113 -8.48 -28.60 3.49
C LYS A 113 -7.72 -27.36 3.05
N LEU A 114 -8.42 -26.30 2.65
CA LEU A 114 -7.83 -25.03 2.22
C LEU A 114 -6.95 -24.42 3.32
N ARG A 115 -7.41 -24.46 4.57
CA ARG A 115 -6.70 -23.94 5.75
C ARG A 115 -5.36 -24.61 6.05
N LYS A 116 -5.18 -25.86 5.61
CA LYS A 116 -3.94 -26.63 5.80
C LYS A 116 -2.86 -26.27 4.79
N ASN A 117 -3.21 -25.60 3.69
CA ASN A 117 -2.23 -25.18 2.70
C ASN A 117 -1.31 -24.08 3.26
N LYS A 118 -0.04 -24.15 2.86
CA LYS A 118 0.96 -23.13 3.18
C LYS A 118 0.79 -21.86 2.34
N LEU A 119 0.16 -22.00 1.17
CA LEU A 119 -0.18 -20.92 0.27
C LEU A 119 -1.70 -20.73 0.25
N SER A 120 -2.17 -19.49 0.17
CA SER A 120 -3.59 -19.20 0.01
C SER A 120 -4.07 -19.52 -1.40
N LEU A 121 -5.20 -20.22 -1.51
CA LEU A 121 -5.85 -20.54 -2.79
C LEU A 121 -7.03 -19.58 -3.01
N ASN A 122 -6.70 -18.31 -3.27
CA ASN A 122 -7.66 -17.19 -3.23
C ASN A 122 -8.89 -17.41 -4.11
N GLU A 123 -8.74 -17.97 -5.31
CA GLU A 123 -9.86 -18.21 -6.22
C GLU A 123 -10.87 -19.21 -5.65
N GLN A 124 -10.41 -20.36 -5.14
CA GLN A 124 -11.27 -21.37 -4.53
C GLN A 124 -11.99 -20.80 -3.30
N ILE A 125 -11.28 -20.04 -2.46
CA ILE A 125 -11.85 -19.40 -1.28
C ILE A 125 -12.91 -18.38 -1.69
N ARG A 126 -12.64 -17.59 -2.73
CA ARG A 126 -13.57 -16.59 -3.25
C ARG A 126 -14.85 -17.25 -3.76
N ASP A 127 -14.74 -18.34 -4.52
CA ASP A 127 -15.91 -19.06 -5.03
C ASP A 127 -16.79 -19.59 -3.89
N LEU A 128 -16.19 -20.19 -2.86
CA LEU A 128 -16.92 -20.66 -1.67
C LEU A 128 -17.63 -19.51 -0.96
N LYS A 129 -16.95 -18.37 -0.74
CA LYS A 129 -17.54 -17.19 -0.11
C LYS A 129 -18.68 -16.62 -0.96
N TYR A 130 -18.52 -16.58 -2.28
CA TYR A 130 -19.56 -16.10 -3.21
C TYR A 130 -20.85 -16.91 -3.10
N GLU A 131 -20.78 -18.24 -2.96
CA GLU A 131 -21.99 -19.07 -2.82
C GLU A 131 -22.77 -18.73 -1.55
N VAL A 132 -22.07 -18.52 -0.44
CA VAL A 132 -22.68 -18.09 0.84
C VAL A 132 -23.27 -16.70 0.72
N LEU A 133 -22.51 -15.75 0.17
CA LEU A 133 -22.94 -14.36 0.04
C LEU A 133 -24.15 -14.21 -0.88
N LYS A 134 -24.26 -15.03 -1.94
CA LYS A 134 -25.45 -15.09 -2.79
C LYS A 134 -26.68 -15.56 -2.00
N ALA A 135 -26.54 -16.52 -1.09
CA ALA A 135 -27.64 -16.98 -0.24
C ALA A 135 -28.12 -15.89 0.72
N VAL A 136 -27.19 -15.17 1.34
CA VAL A 136 -27.52 -13.99 2.15
C VAL A 136 -28.26 -12.95 1.31
N PHE A 137 -27.73 -12.64 0.13
CA PHE A 137 -28.33 -11.62 -0.75
C PHE A 137 -29.74 -11.99 -1.24
N ARG A 138 -30.05 -13.27 -1.45
CA ARG A 138 -31.41 -13.72 -1.83
C ARG A 138 -32.47 -13.34 -0.79
N GLN A 139 -32.08 -13.23 0.48
CA GLN A 139 -32.96 -12.90 1.59
C GLN A 139 -32.86 -11.41 1.99
N PHE A 140 -31.86 -10.69 1.48
CA PHE A 140 -31.62 -9.28 1.78
C PHE A 140 -32.56 -8.36 0.98
N ASP A 141 -33.33 -7.52 1.67
CA ASP A 141 -34.17 -6.50 1.04
C ASP A 141 -33.33 -5.29 0.58
N ALA A 142 -32.63 -5.48 -0.53
CA ALA A 142 -31.76 -4.48 -1.14
C ALA A 142 -32.48 -3.17 -1.51
N ASP A 143 -33.78 -3.22 -1.81
CA ASP A 143 -34.54 -2.04 -2.26
C ASP A 143 -34.99 -1.16 -1.09
N ASN A 144 -35.05 -1.70 0.13
CA ASN A 144 -35.50 -0.97 1.32
C ASN A 144 -34.44 -0.80 2.42
N HIS A 145 -33.30 -1.50 2.36
CA HIS A 145 -32.26 -1.37 3.39
C HIS A 145 -31.61 0.03 3.37
N PRO A 146 -31.80 0.87 4.42
CA PRO A 146 -31.46 2.29 4.37
C PRO A 146 -29.96 2.55 4.19
N ASN A 147 -29.11 1.81 4.91
CA ASN A 147 -27.66 1.98 4.83
C ASN A 147 -27.10 1.56 3.47
N PHE A 148 -27.67 0.51 2.87
CA PHE A 148 -27.24 0.03 1.55
C PHE A 148 -27.66 1.01 0.44
N LYS A 149 -28.89 1.54 0.52
CA LYS A 149 -29.35 2.60 -0.40
C LYS A 149 -28.47 3.84 -0.32
N LYS A 150 -28.15 4.28 0.90
CA LYS A 150 -27.24 5.41 1.14
C LYS A 150 -25.85 5.14 0.57
N TYR A 151 -25.31 3.94 0.76
CA TYR A 151 -24.04 3.54 0.17
C TYR A 151 -24.07 3.63 -1.36
N CYS A 152 -25.10 3.06 -2.00
CA CYS A 152 -25.23 3.10 -3.46
C CYS A 152 -25.38 4.54 -3.99
N SER A 153 -26.15 5.40 -3.32
CA SER A 153 -26.35 6.79 -3.77
C SER A 153 -25.14 7.69 -3.54
N SER A 154 -24.28 7.35 -2.58
CA SER A 154 -23.09 8.15 -2.24
C SER A 154 -21.86 7.78 -3.06
N ASN A 155 -21.91 6.67 -3.82
CA ASN A 155 -20.80 6.16 -4.62
C ASN A 155 -21.17 6.18 -6.11
N SER A 156 -20.93 7.31 -6.77
CA SER A 156 -21.24 7.49 -8.21
C SER A 156 -20.46 6.55 -9.13
N TRP A 157 -19.26 6.12 -8.71
CA TRP A 157 -18.41 5.17 -9.45
C TRP A 157 -19.00 3.75 -9.50
N LEU A 158 -19.85 3.38 -8.53
CA LEU A 158 -20.17 1.99 -8.19
C LEU A 158 -20.77 1.22 -9.36
N GLU A 159 -21.82 1.75 -9.97
CA GLU A 159 -22.56 1.06 -11.04
C GLU A 159 -21.69 0.83 -12.27
N ASP A 160 -20.89 1.81 -12.67
CA ASP A 160 -20.07 1.74 -13.88
C ASP A 160 -18.88 0.79 -13.74
N HIS A 161 -18.17 0.87 -12.61
CA HIS A 161 -17.04 -0.02 -12.35
C HIS A 161 -17.50 -1.47 -12.16
N ILE A 162 -18.64 -1.69 -11.50
CA ILE A 162 -19.21 -3.03 -11.38
C ILE A 162 -19.68 -3.57 -12.73
N LEU A 163 -20.31 -2.73 -13.57
CA LEU A 163 -20.68 -3.15 -14.92
C LEU A 163 -19.45 -3.58 -15.71
N PHE A 164 -18.36 -2.80 -15.66
CA PHE A 164 -17.09 -3.19 -16.26
C PHE A 164 -16.63 -4.56 -15.78
N PHE A 165 -16.64 -4.78 -14.46
CA PHE A 165 -16.19 -6.02 -13.85
C PHE A 165 -17.03 -7.22 -14.30
N ILE A 166 -18.36 -7.07 -14.38
CA ILE A 166 -19.27 -8.11 -14.88
C ILE A 166 -18.96 -8.42 -16.34
N LEU A 167 -18.86 -7.40 -17.20
CA LEU A 167 -18.57 -7.56 -18.62
C LEU A 167 -17.20 -8.22 -18.84
N ALA A 168 -16.17 -7.80 -18.11
CA ALA A 168 -14.83 -8.39 -18.21
C ALA A 168 -14.83 -9.89 -17.94
N ARG A 169 -15.61 -10.36 -16.95
CA ARG A 169 -15.78 -11.80 -16.66
C ARG A 169 -16.55 -12.52 -17.77
N GLN A 170 -17.54 -11.88 -18.39
CA GLN A 170 -18.29 -12.45 -19.51
C GLN A 170 -17.46 -12.56 -20.78
N PHE A 171 -16.67 -11.54 -21.10
CA PHE A 171 -15.74 -11.54 -22.23
C PHE A 171 -14.48 -12.38 -21.97
N GLY A 172 -14.22 -12.76 -20.72
CA GLY A 172 -13.02 -13.50 -20.32
C GLY A 172 -11.74 -12.68 -20.39
N THR A 173 -11.83 -11.34 -20.44
CA THR A 173 -10.68 -10.44 -20.50
C THR A 173 -11.01 -9.08 -19.92
N TYR A 174 -10.07 -8.50 -19.16
CA TYR A 174 -10.14 -7.14 -18.64
C TYR A 174 -9.67 -6.09 -19.67
N HIS A 175 -9.14 -6.51 -20.81
CA HIS A 175 -8.72 -5.60 -21.88
C HIS A 175 -9.91 -5.18 -22.72
N PHE A 176 -10.61 -4.11 -22.30
CA PHE A 176 -11.85 -3.67 -22.93
C PHE A 176 -11.71 -3.27 -24.41
N ARG A 177 -10.50 -2.95 -24.87
CA ARG A 177 -10.18 -2.74 -26.31
C ARG A 177 -10.44 -3.97 -27.19
N LEU A 178 -10.55 -5.15 -26.59
CA LEU A 178 -10.88 -6.41 -27.27
C LEU A 178 -12.39 -6.70 -27.27
N TRP A 179 -13.20 -5.86 -26.62
CA TRP A 179 -14.66 -6.01 -26.60
C TRP A 179 -15.28 -5.39 -27.85
N ASP A 180 -16.56 -5.66 -28.05
CA ASP A 180 -17.33 -5.04 -29.13
C ASP A 180 -17.24 -3.52 -29.06
N LYS A 181 -17.07 -2.88 -30.23
CA LYS A 181 -16.77 -1.44 -30.35
C LYS A 181 -17.69 -0.55 -29.51
N ASP A 182 -19.00 -0.77 -29.56
CA ASP A 182 -19.97 0.07 -28.84
C ASP A 182 -19.90 -0.09 -27.31
N ILE A 183 -19.38 -1.22 -26.82
CA ILE A 183 -19.15 -1.46 -25.39
C ILE A 183 -17.79 -0.87 -24.99
N ALA A 184 -16.74 -1.14 -25.78
CA ALA A 184 -15.41 -0.59 -25.56
C ALA A 184 -15.41 0.94 -25.51
N THR A 185 -16.15 1.59 -26.41
CA THR A 185 -16.30 3.06 -26.52
C THR A 185 -17.42 3.63 -25.65
N ARG A 186 -18.13 2.79 -24.87
CA ARG A 186 -19.21 3.19 -23.97
C ARG A 186 -20.33 4.00 -24.63
N SER A 187 -20.86 3.51 -25.74
CA SER A 187 -22.06 4.08 -26.36
C SER A 187 -23.19 4.23 -25.33
N PRO A 188 -23.68 5.45 -25.03
CA PRO A 188 -24.60 5.69 -23.91
C PRO A 188 -25.84 4.80 -23.93
N LYS A 189 -26.40 4.57 -25.12
CA LYS A 189 -27.57 3.71 -25.31
C LYS A 189 -27.26 2.24 -24.98
N VAL A 190 -26.10 1.73 -25.40
CA VAL A 190 -25.67 0.35 -25.15
C VAL A 190 -25.36 0.16 -23.68
N ILE A 191 -24.65 1.08 -23.05
CA ILE A 191 -24.35 1.02 -21.61
C ILE A 191 -25.64 1.04 -20.78
N GLN A 192 -26.62 1.88 -21.11
CA GLN A 192 -27.89 1.90 -20.39
C GLN A 192 -28.66 0.57 -20.52
N GLN A 193 -28.63 -0.05 -21.71
CA GLN A 193 -29.24 -1.37 -21.92
C GLN A 193 -28.52 -2.46 -21.12
N LEU A 194 -27.18 -2.44 -21.09
CA LEU A 194 -26.36 -3.39 -20.32
C LEU A 194 -26.58 -3.23 -18.81
N LYS A 195 -26.66 -1.99 -18.29
CA LYS A 195 -27.02 -1.73 -16.89
C LYS A 195 -28.39 -2.32 -16.53
N GLN A 196 -29.38 -2.13 -17.39
CA GLN A 196 -30.71 -2.69 -17.17
C GLN A 196 -30.71 -4.21 -17.25
N HIS A 197 -29.94 -4.79 -18.17
CA HIS A 197 -29.80 -6.24 -18.33
C HIS A 197 -29.11 -6.88 -17.12
N HIS A 198 -28.05 -6.26 -16.59
CA HIS A 198 -27.25 -6.74 -15.45
C HIS A 198 -27.69 -6.16 -14.11
N LYS A 199 -28.90 -5.60 -14.00
CA LYS A 199 -29.33 -4.87 -12.81
C LYS A 199 -29.22 -5.70 -11.52
N LYS A 200 -29.49 -7.01 -11.58
CA LYS A 200 -29.44 -7.90 -10.40
C LYS A 200 -28.00 -8.20 -9.98
N GLU A 201 -27.14 -8.49 -10.95
CA GLU A 201 -25.71 -8.74 -10.77
C GLU A 201 -25.02 -7.50 -10.23
N ILE A 202 -25.32 -6.33 -10.81
CA ILE A 202 -24.82 -5.03 -10.33
C ILE A 202 -25.20 -4.83 -8.87
N ARG A 203 -26.45 -5.13 -8.50
CA ARG A 203 -26.92 -5.00 -7.11
C ARG A 203 -26.23 -5.95 -6.16
N PHE A 204 -26.00 -7.20 -6.57
CA PHE A 204 -25.28 -8.17 -5.76
C PHE A 204 -23.82 -7.75 -5.54
N GLU A 205 -23.09 -7.39 -6.59
CA GLU A 205 -21.70 -6.93 -6.46
C GLU A 205 -21.62 -5.63 -5.65
N SER A 206 -22.61 -4.73 -5.79
CA SER A 206 -22.71 -3.51 -4.97
C SER A 206 -22.88 -3.84 -3.50
N PHE A 207 -23.67 -4.87 -3.20
CA PHE A 207 -23.84 -5.38 -1.84
C PHE A 207 -22.52 -5.91 -1.27
N LEU A 208 -21.71 -6.63 -2.05
CA LEU A 208 -20.39 -7.08 -1.60
C LEU A 208 -19.46 -5.91 -1.23
N GLN A 209 -19.40 -4.88 -2.08
CA GLN A 209 -18.59 -3.68 -1.82
C GLN A 209 -19.08 -2.93 -0.56
N TRP A 210 -20.40 -2.88 -0.37
CA TRP A 210 -20.99 -2.30 0.84
C TRP A 210 -20.63 -3.08 2.10
N ILE A 211 -20.79 -4.42 2.11
CA ILE A 211 -20.46 -5.26 3.26
C ILE A 211 -19.00 -5.07 3.67
N LEU A 212 -18.07 -5.13 2.72
CA LEU A 212 -16.65 -4.95 3.03
C LEU A 212 -16.35 -3.55 3.57
N THR A 213 -17.00 -2.52 3.02
CA THR A 213 -16.87 -1.14 3.51
C THR A 213 -17.34 -1.03 4.96
N GLU A 214 -18.47 -1.64 5.32
CA GLU A 214 -18.96 -1.64 6.70
C GLU A 214 -18.03 -2.45 7.63
N GLN A 215 -17.48 -3.58 7.17
CA GLN A 215 -16.52 -4.35 7.97
C GLN A 215 -15.24 -3.57 8.25
N ILE A 216 -14.68 -2.85 7.28
CA ILE A 216 -13.49 -2.02 7.51
C ILE A 216 -13.80 -0.90 8.52
N LYS A 217 -14.98 -0.27 8.44
CA LYS A 217 -15.40 0.73 9.44
C LYS A 217 -15.47 0.14 10.85
N LEU A 218 -15.99 -1.08 10.99
CA LEU A 218 -16.03 -1.80 12.28
C LEU A 218 -14.61 -2.09 12.78
N VAL A 219 -13.72 -2.57 11.93
CA VAL A 219 -12.31 -2.81 12.27
C VAL A 219 -11.65 -1.52 12.74
N ARG A 220 -11.81 -0.41 12.01
CA ARG A 220 -11.23 0.90 12.38
C ARG A 220 -11.79 1.41 13.70
N ALA A 221 -13.11 1.32 13.91
CA ALA A 221 -13.70 1.66 15.19
C ALA A 221 -13.11 0.82 16.35
N LYS A 222 -12.86 -0.47 16.11
CA LYS A 222 -12.17 -1.34 17.06
C LYS A 222 -10.69 -1.01 17.22
N ALA A 223 -10.02 -0.49 16.20
CA ALA A 223 -8.64 -0.02 16.26
C ALA A 223 -8.52 1.28 17.06
N ASP A 224 -9.54 2.14 17.01
CA ASP A 224 -9.62 3.41 17.76
C ASP A 224 -10.07 3.24 19.23
N GLU A 225 -10.65 2.10 19.60
CA GLU A 225 -11.23 1.88 20.93
C GLU A 225 -10.18 1.73 22.06
N GLY A 226 -10.43 2.27 23.25
CA GLY A 226 -9.60 2.02 24.44
C GLY A 226 -8.44 3.01 24.62
N GLU A 227 -7.41 2.62 25.37
CA GLU A 227 -6.27 3.50 25.73
C GLU A 227 -5.11 3.47 24.74
N PHE A 228 -5.08 2.48 23.85
CA PHE A 228 -4.05 2.34 22.82
C PHE A 228 -4.74 2.16 21.48
N THR A 229 -4.56 3.13 20.61
CA THR A 229 -5.09 3.11 19.25
C THR A 229 -4.11 2.40 18.31
N VAL A 230 -4.64 1.88 17.22
CA VAL A 230 -3.86 1.23 16.17
C VAL A 230 -4.25 1.86 14.84
N ASP A 231 -3.30 2.45 14.15
CA ASP A 231 -3.50 3.03 12.84
C ASP A 231 -3.44 1.94 11.77
N LEU A 232 -4.38 1.99 10.83
CA LEU A 232 -4.32 1.12 9.65
C LEU A 232 -3.57 1.83 8.52
N MET A 233 -2.57 1.15 7.97
CA MET A 233 -1.83 1.61 6.81
C MET A 233 -2.16 0.77 5.59
N LEU A 234 -2.58 1.43 4.51
CA LEU A 234 -2.79 0.81 3.20
C LEU A 234 -1.79 1.37 2.18
N ASP A 235 -1.84 0.80 0.98
CA ASP A 235 -1.01 1.18 -0.16
C ASP A 235 -1.90 1.54 -1.35
N GLN A 236 -1.48 2.55 -2.11
CA GLN A 236 -2.13 2.99 -3.34
C GLN A 236 -1.23 2.63 -4.52
N PRO A 237 -1.59 1.61 -5.32
CA PRO A 237 -0.88 1.31 -6.56
C PRO A 237 -0.90 2.52 -7.50
N PHE A 238 0.24 2.82 -8.11
CA PHE A 238 0.34 3.88 -9.12
C PHE A 238 -0.47 3.52 -10.38
N ALA A 239 -0.43 2.25 -10.76
CA ALA A 239 -1.16 1.70 -11.89
C ALA A 239 -2.67 1.98 -11.82
N PHE A 240 -3.28 2.12 -13.00
CA PHE A 240 -4.72 2.29 -13.16
C PHE A 240 -5.34 0.97 -13.61
N GLY A 241 -6.43 0.56 -12.97
CA GLY A 241 -7.20 -0.58 -13.41
C GLY A 241 -7.88 -0.30 -14.75
N ASN A 242 -8.13 -1.35 -15.54
CA ASN A 242 -8.83 -1.18 -16.82
C ASN A 242 -10.25 -0.60 -16.65
N ALA A 243 -10.89 -0.83 -15.50
CA ALA A 243 -12.18 -0.18 -15.18
C ALA A 243 -12.01 1.33 -15.01
N ASP A 244 -10.94 1.78 -14.35
CA ASP A 244 -10.67 3.21 -14.14
C ASP A 244 -10.52 3.93 -15.49
N VAL A 245 -9.84 3.29 -16.44
CA VAL A 245 -9.62 3.80 -17.80
C VAL A 245 -10.90 3.78 -18.61
N TRP A 246 -11.61 2.65 -18.62
CA TRP A 246 -12.86 2.52 -19.36
C TRP A 246 -13.90 3.52 -18.86
N CYS A 247 -14.03 3.72 -17.55
CA CYS A 247 -14.99 4.67 -16.97
C CYS A 247 -14.60 6.14 -17.17
N ASN A 248 -13.31 6.45 -17.34
CA ASN A 248 -12.78 7.82 -17.44
C ASN A 248 -11.85 7.98 -18.64
N PRO A 249 -12.28 7.67 -19.88
CA PRO A 249 -11.40 7.60 -21.05
C PRO A 249 -10.73 8.95 -21.34
N GLU A 250 -11.38 10.07 -21.02
CA GLU A 250 -10.86 11.42 -21.21
C GLU A 250 -9.64 11.74 -20.33
N ALA A 251 -9.47 11.01 -19.23
CA ALA A 251 -8.33 11.15 -18.33
C ALA A 251 -7.04 10.53 -18.89
N PHE A 252 -7.12 9.78 -20.00
CA PHE A 252 -6.01 9.03 -20.57
C PHE A 252 -5.72 9.43 -22.02
N ILE A 253 -4.50 9.15 -22.47
CA ILE A 253 -4.07 9.32 -23.86
C ILE A 253 -4.43 8.04 -24.62
N ILE A 254 -5.68 7.97 -25.08
CA ILE A 254 -6.21 6.84 -25.86
C ILE A 254 -6.92 7.34 -27.11
N ASP A 255 -6.88 6.56 -28.17
CA ASP A 255 -7.65 6.83 -29.39
C ASP A 255 -9.15 6.62 -29.11
N PRO A 256 -10.00 7.62 -29.37
CA PRO A 256 -11.42 7.56 -28.98
C PRO A 256 -12.22 6.52 -29.77
N GLU A 257 -11.78 6.11 -30.96
CA GLU A 257 -12.52 5.15 -31.79
C GLU A 257 -12.09 3.71 -31.57
N THR A 258 -10.79 3.49 -31.43
CA THR A 258 -10.16 2.17 -31.32
C THR A 258 -9.84 1.79 -29.89
N GLN A 259 -9.83 2.76 -28.96
CA GLN A 259 -9.42 2.57 -27.56
C GLN A 259 -7.96 2.06 -27.42
N THR A 260 -7.16 2.23 -28.48
CA THR A 260 -5.74 1.88 -28.47
C THR A 260 -4.91 3.02 -27.91
N CYS A 261 -3.70 2.70 -27.43
CA CYS A 261 -2.73 3.68 -26.97
C CYS A 261 -1.58 3.74 -27.96
N GLU A 262 -1.07 4.93 -28.22
CA GLU A 262 0.16 5.13 -28.98
C GLU A 262 1.40 4.93 -28.09
N TYR A 263 1.26 5.14 -26.78
CA TYR A 263 2.32 4.96 -25.80
C TYR A 263 1.77 4.30 -24.54
N THR A 264 2.63 3.57 -23.83
CA THR A 264 2.36 3.00 -22.50
C THR A 264 3.48 3.34 -21.53
N GLN A 265 3.29 3.03 -20.26
CA GLN A 265 4.28 3.28 -19.22
C GLN A 265 5.30 2.15 -19.09
N GLY A 266 6.47 2.51 -18.58
CA GLY A 266 7.51 1.57 -18.21
C GLY A 266 8.57 2.19 -17.32
N ALA A 267 9.72 1.52 -17.27
CA ALA A 267 10.94 2.06 -16.69
C ALA A 267 12.07 2.00 -17.73
N PRO A 268 12.98 3.00 -17.74
CA PRO A 268 14.16 2.95 -18.59
C PRO A 268 15.04 1.74 -18.23
N PRO A 269 15.96 1.32 -19.12
CA PRO A 269 16.98 0.35 -18.73
C PRO A 269 17.76 0.87 -17.54
N HIS A 270 18.11 -0.05 -16.65
CA HIS A 270 19.07 0.20 -15.59
C HIS A 270 20.37 -0.55 -15.92
N ARG A 271 21.48 -0.23 -15.23
CA ARG A 271 22.85 -0.67 -15.54
C ARG A 271 23.03 -2.17 -15.85
N LEU A 272 22.11 -3.03 -15.43
CA LEU A 272 22.15 -4.49 -15.61
C LEU A 272 20.84 -5.11 -16.14
N ASP A 273 19.81 -4.29 -16.43
CA ASP A 273 18.48 -4.77 -16.82
C ASP A 273 17.96 -4.05 -18.07
N ILE A 274 17.28 -4.80 -18.95
CA ILE A 274 16.51 -4.24 -20.07
C ILE A 274 15.37 -3.34 -19.54
N PRO A 275 14.87 -2.37 -20.34
CA PRO A 275 13.73 -1.56 -19.91
C PRO A 275 12.53 -2.44 -19.52
N GLN A 276 11.75 -1.97 -18.55
CA GLN A 276 10.52 -2.63 -18.15
C GLN A 276 9.34 -2.02 -18.91
N HIS A 277 8.49 -2.87 -19.47
CA HIS A 277 7.28 -2.45 -20.17
C HIS A 277 6.06 -2.86 -19.35
N TRP A 278 5.44 -1.89 -18.68
CA TRP A 278 4.34 -2.14 -17.75
C TRP A 278 2.97 -2.13 -18.42
N GLN A 279 2.88 -1.63 -19.66
CA GLN A 279 1.64 -1.56 -20.46
C GLN A 279 0.51 -0.75 -19.79
N PHE A 280 0.82 0.09 -18.79
CA PHE A 280 -0.19 0.95 -18.18
C PHE A 280 -0.56 2.11 -19.10
N TYR A 281 -1.83 2.50 -19.04
CA TYR A 281 -2.36 3.65 -19.76
C TYR A 281 -1.73 4.94 -19.24
N LEU A 282 -1.52 5.90 -20.14
CA LEU A 282 -0.92 7.19 -19.81
C LEU A 282 -1.98 8.22 -19.49
N LEU A 283 -1.78 8.97 -18.42
CA LEU A 283 -2.65 10.09 -18.09
C LEU A 283 -2.48 11.21 -19.12
N ASN A 284 -3.59 11.80 -19.53
CA ASN A 284 -3.58 13.05 -20.27
C ASN A 284 -3.40 14.22 -19.30
N ILE A 285 -2.16 14.49 -18.89
CA ILE A 285 -1.84 15.51 -17.88
C ILE A 285 -2.39 16.92 -18.18
N LYS A 286 -2.71 17.21 -19.45
CA LYS A 286 -3.31 18.49 -19.87
C LYS A 286 -4.82 18.53 -19.67
N ASN A 287 -5.47 17.38 -19.52
CA ASN A 287 -6.90 17.27 -19.28
C ASN A 287 -7.20 17.37 -17.77
N PRO A 288 -8.06 18.31 -17.32
CA PRO A 288 -8.48 18.42 -15.93
C PRO A 288 -9.07 17.11 -15.35
N ALA A 289 -9.67 16.25 -16.19
CA ALA A 289 -10.23 14.98 -15.77
C ALA A 289 -9.17 14.03 -15.15
N SER A 290 -7.92 14.10 -15.61
CA SER A 290 -6.82 13.30 -15.06
C SER A 290 -6.51 13.67 -13.61
N LYS A 291 -6.48 14.98 -13.31
CA LYS A 291 -6.30 15.48 -11.94
C LYS A 291 -7.49 15.12 -11.05
N ARG A 292 -8.71 15.25 -11.57
CA ARG A 292 -9.95 14.85 -10.87
C ARG A 292 -9.91 13.36 -10.50
N LEU A 293 -9.59 12.48 -11.46
CA LEU A 293 -9.50 11.03 -11.22
C LEU A 293 -8.48 10.69 -10.12
N LEU A 294 -7.31 11.31 -10.15
CA LEU A 294 -6.28 11.10 -9.11
C LEU A 294 -6.77 11.49 -7.71
N VAL A 295 -7.47 12.62 -7.60
CA VAL A 295 -8.06 13.11 -6.34
C VAL A 295 -9.19 12.21 -5.84
N GLU A 296 -10.06 11.76 -6.74
CA GLU A 296 -11.16 10.85 -6.42
C GLU A 296 -10.65 9.49 -5.92
N ARG A 297 -9.62 8.94 -6.59
CA ARG A 297 -8.94 7.70 -6.17
C ARG A 297 -8.36 7.83 -4.76
N LEU A 298 -7.61 8.90 -4.52
CA LEU A 298 -7.02 9.16 -3.20
C LEU A 298 -8.12 9.27 -2.13
N SER A 299 -9.14 10.09 -2.39
CA SER A 299 -10.21 10.36 -1.44
C SER A 299 -11.05 9.12 -1.12
N PHE A 300 -11.16 8.19 -2.06
CA PHE A 300 -11.79 6.89 -1.82
C PHE A 300 -10.93 6.02 -0.88
N LEU A 301 -9.64 5.88 -1.15
CA LEU A 301 -8.74 5.02 -0.37
C LEU A 301 -8.55 5.50 1.08
N LEU A 302 -8.52 6.81 1.29
CA LEU A 302 -8.39 7.42 2.63
C LEU A 302 -9.55 7.09 3.58
N GLN A 303 -10.68 6.56 3.07
CA GLN A 303 -11.79 6.11 3.91
C GLN A 303 -11.47 4.83 4.69
N PHE A 304 -10.53 4.04 4.18
CA PHE A 304 -10.20 2.70 4.69
C PHE A 304 -8.94 2.65 5.57
N CYS A 305 -8.21 3.75 5.69
CA CYS A 305 -6.92 3.79 6.36
C CYS A 305 -6.69 5.10 7.10
N ASP A 306 -5.65 5.13 7.92
CA ASP A 306 -5.15 6.28 8.66
C ASP A 306 -3.83 6.77 8.05
N LEU A 307 -3.03 5.83 7.54
CA LEU A 307 -1.87 6.09 6.70
C LEU A 307 -2.06 5.48 5.30
N LEU A 308 -1.64 6.21 4.27
CA LEU A 308 -1.64 5.71 2.90
C LEU A 308 -0.26 5.89 2.27
N ARG A 309 0.34 4.77 1.86
CA ARG A 309 1.52 4.80 1.00
C ARG A 309 1.10 5.09 -0.43
N ILE A 310 1.75 6.07 -1.04
CA ILE A 310 1.61 6.41 -2.46
C ILE A 310 2.77 5.73 -3.19
N ASP A 311 2.44 4.69 -3.94
CA ASP A 311 3.38 3.94 -4.76
C ASP A 311 3.88 4.79 -5.94
N HIS A 312 5.14 4.58 -6.34
CA HIS A 312 5.79 5.18 -7.49
C HIS A 312 5.68 6.72 -7.57
N LEU A 313 6.17 7.42 -6.54
CA LEU A 313 6.17 8.89 -6.49
C LEU A 313 6.74 9.54 -7.75
N LEU A 314 7.81 8.95 -8.32
CA LEU A 314 8.45 9.45 -9.52
C LEU A 314 7.46 9.59 -10.67
N GLY A 315 6.48 8.70 -10.80
CA GLY A 315 5.44 8.72 -11.83
C GLY A 315 4.56 9.97 -11.79
N TYR A 316 4.48 10.67 -10.65
CA TYR A 316 3.77 11.95 -10.56
C TYR A 316 4.62 13.12 -11.07
N TYR A 317 5.95 13.02 -11.06
CA TYR A 317 6.88 14.04 -11.55
C TYR A 317 7.31 13.83 -13.00
N ARG A 318 7.58 12.58 -13.37
CA ARG A 318 7.99 12.18 -14.71
C ARG A 318 7.60 10.73 -14.98
N LEU A 319 7.19 10.48 -16.21
CA LEU A 319 6.77 9.16 -16.67
C LEU A 319 7.66 8.75 -17.83
N TYR A 320 8.05 7.48 -17.84
CA TYR A 320 8.77 6.90 -18.96
C TYR A 320 7.77 6.28 -19.94
N TYR A 321 7.68 6.90 -21.12
CA TYR A 321 6.78 6.53 -22.20
C TYR A 321 7.49 5.53 -23.09
N LEU A 322 6.83 4.43 -23.42
CA LEU A 322 7.25 3.47 -24.41
C LEU A 322 6.23 3.45 -25.55
N SER A 323 6.68 3.61 -26.79
CA SER A 323 5.78 3.57 -27.94
C SER A 323 5.16 2.18 -28.15
N GLU A 324 3.87 2.18 -28.45
CA GLU A 324 3.09 1.02 -28.85
C GLU A 324 2.89 1.00 -30.36
N ASP A 325 3.44 -0.02 -31.02
CA ASP A 325 3.10 -0.31 -32.42
C ASP A 325 2.06 -1.44 -32.50
N SER A 326 0.85 -1.15 -32.04
CA SER A 326 -0.26 -2.11 -32.07
C SER A 326 -0.73 -2.47 -33.48
N ARG A 327 -0.33 -1.69 -34.49
CA ARG A 327 -0.73 -1.85 -35.90
C ARG A 327 0.39 -2.39 -36.79
N TRP A 328 1.54 -2.74 -36.22
CA TRP A 328 2.68 -3.33 -36.94
C TRP A 328 3.23 -2.44 -38.06
N GLN A 329 3.12 -1.11 -37.90
CA GLN A 329 3.59 -0.15 -38.90
C GLN A 329 5.09 0.17 -38.75
N MET A 330 5.67 -0.06 -37.58
CA MET A 330 7.03 0.31 -37.21
C MET A 330 8.01 -0.86 -37.29
N THR A 331 7.75 -1.86 -38.15
CA THR A 331 8.70 -2.97 -38.38
C THR A 331 9.90 -2.51 -39.21
N LEU A 332 11.06 -3.16 -39.06
CA LEU A 332 12.26 -2.84 -39.85
C LEU A 332 11.99 -2.92 -41.36
N GLU A 333 11.15 -3.85 -41.79
CA GLU A 333 10.70 -3.98 -43.18
C GLU A 333 9.77 -2.83 -43.61
N ASN A 334 8.73 -2.51 -42.82
CA ASN A 334 7.77 -1.46 -43.18
C ASN A 334 8.38 -0.06 -43.15
N LEU A 335 9.36 0.16 -42.27
CA LEU A 335 10.17 1.38 -42.23
C LEU A 335 11.21 1.45 -43.37
N GLY A 336 11.35 0.39 -44.19
CA GLY A 336 12.29 0.35 -45.32
C GLY A 336 13.78 0.35 -44.92
N ILE A 337 14.08 0.01 -43.66
CA ILE A 337 15.44 0.05 -43.09
C ILE A 337 16.09 -1.33 -42.97
N TRP A 338 15.32 -2.42 -43.07
CA TRP A 338 15.84 -3.78 -42.93
C TRP A 338 17.03 -4.07 -43.86
N GLU A 339 16.87 -3.84 -45.17
CA GLU A 339 17.95 -4.11 -46.14
C GLU A 339 19.16 -3.17 -45.93
N GLN A 340 18.94 -1.96 -45.43
CA GLN A 340 20.02 -1.02 -45.10
C GLN A 340 20.83 -1.51 -43.89
N ILE A 341 20.14 -1.94 -42.83
CA ILE A 341 20.77 -2.49 -41.61
C ILE A 341 21.55 -3.76 -41.95
N LYS A 342 20.95 -4.67 -42.73
CA LYS A 342 21.60 -5.90 -43.18
C LYS A 342 22.86 -5.62 -44.00
N SER A 343 22.78 -4.69 -44.95
CA SER A 343 23.93 -4.27 -45.76
C SER A 343 25.06 -3.67 -44.90
N ALA A 344 24.73 -2.82 -43.93
CA ALA A 344 25.70 -2.28 -42.98
C ALA A 344 26.34 -3.37 -42.11
N PHE A 345 25.54 -4.34 -41.65
CA PHE A 345 26.02 -5.48 -40.86
C PHE A 345 26.99 -6.38 -41.63
N ASP A 346 26.66 -6.68 -42.90
CA ASP A 346 27.44 -7.57 -43.78
C ASP A 346 28.68 -6.88 -44.40
N SER A 347 28.81 -5.55 -44.26
CA SER A 347 29.92 -4.77 -44.83
C SER A 347 31.29 -5.18 -44.26
N ASP A 348 32.37 -4.93 -45.00
CA ASP A 348 33.75 -5.24 -44.57
C ASP A 348 34.44 -4.01 -43.96
N ILE A 349 33.80 -3.41 -42.95
CA ILE A 349 34.31 -2.24 -42.19
C ILE A 349 34.47 -2.58 -40.71
N SER A 350 35.07 -1.68 -39.91
CA SER A 350 35.25 -1.92 -38.48
C SER A 350 33.91 -2.03 -37.74
N VAL A 351 33.89 -2.78 -36.63
CA VAL A 351 32.71 -2.95 -35.78
C VAL A 351 32.10 -1.60 -35.37
N LYS A 352 32.97 -0.64 -35.02
CA LYS A 352 32.58 0.72 -34.67
C LYS A 352 31.87 1.45 -35.82
N GLU A 353 32.41 1.37 -37.03
CA GLU A 353 31.80 2.00 -38.20
C GLU A 353 30.46 1.33 -38.59
N LYS A 354 30.35 0.00 -38.45
CA LYS A 354 29.06 -0.70 -38.63
C LYS A 354 28.02 -0.20 -37.64
N ARG A 355 28.40 -0.07 -36.37
CA ARG A 355 27.54 0.45 -35.30
C ARG A 355 27.08 1.87 -35.63
N GLU A 356 27.98 2.76 -36.03
CA GLU A 356 27.66 4.14 -36.40
C GLU A 356 26.69 4.19 -37.60
N GLN A 357 26.91 3.38 -38.64
CA GLN A 357 25.99 3.32 -39.79
C GLN A 357 24.60 2.79 -39.42
N ILE A 358 24.53 1.67 -38.69
CA ILE A 358 23.26 1.08 -38.24
C ILE A 358 22.51 2.10 -37.36
N TYR A 359 23.24 2.81 -36.49
CA TYR A 359 22.70 3.85 -35.65
C TYR A 359 22.10 5.01 -36.46
N GLU A 360 22.82 5.54 -37.46
CA GLU A 360 22.33 6.62 -38.31
C GLU A 360 21.06 6.22 -39.07
N ILE A 361 21.00 4.98 -39.58
CA ILE A 361 19.82 4.44 -40.26
C ILE A 361 18.61 4.44 -39.32
N ILE A 362 18.78 3.93 -38.10
CA ILE A 362 17.71 3.84 -37.09
C ILE A 362 17.25 5.23 -36.66
N VAL A 363 18.18 6.13 -36.33
CA VAL A 363 17.83 7.50 -35.89
C VAL A 363 17.10 8.26 -36.97
N LYS A 364 17.52 8.12 -38.23
CA LYS A 364 16.83 8.73 -39.34
C LYS A 364 15.39 8.22 -39.46
N ALA A 365 15.19 6.91 -39.41
CA ALA A 365 13.83 6.33 -39.43
C ALA A 365 12.98 6.81 -38.26
N VAL A 366 13.55 6.90 -37.05
CA VAL A 366 12.83 7.45 -35.89
C VAL A 366 12.44 8.91 -36.13
N ARG A 367 13.33 9.75 -36.64
CA ARG A 367 13.01 11.17 -36.90
C ARG A 367 11.97 11.37 -38.00
N ASP A 368 12.02 10.54 -39.04
CA ASP A 368 11.18 10.70 -40.23
C ASP A 368 9.77 10.12 -40.02
N GLU A 369 9.66 8.99 -39.31
CA GLU A 369 8.41 8.20 -39.23
C GLU A 369 7.68 8.27 -37.87
N PHE A 370 8.36 8.65 -36.78
CA PHE A 370 7.70 8.74 -35.46
C PHE A 370 6.99 10.08 -35.23
N PRO A 371 6.01 10.12 -34.32
CA PRO A 371 5.30 11.36 -33.98
C PRO A 371 6.25 12.48 -33.57
N LYS A 372 5.99 13.70 -34.08
CA LYS A 372 6.87 14.87 -33.87
C LYS A 372 7.12 15.19 -32.40
N ASP A 373 6.14 14.93 -31.54
CA ASP A 373 6.29 15.17 -30.11
C ASP A 373 7.30 14.18 -29.49
N ALA A 374 7.20 12.87 -29.80
CA ALA A 374 8.22 11.90 -29.40
C ALA A 374 9.61 12.29 -29.90
N VAL A 375 9.74 12.69 -31.17
CA VAL A 375 11.02 13.17 -31.73
C VAL A 375 11.57 14.37 -30.94
N SER A 376 10.74 15.36 -30.62
CA SER A 376 11.17 16.54 -29.86
C SER A 376 11.57 16.25 -28.41
N GLU A 377 10.96 15.23 -27.79
CA GLU A 377 11.36 14.79 -26.45
C GLU A 377 12.67 14.00 -26.50
N MET A 378 12.87 13.18 -27.53
CA MET A 378 14.03 12.29 -27.65
C MET A 378 15.33 12.99 -28.04
N PHE A 379 15.29 13.98 -28.93
CA PHE A 379 16.51 14.56 -29.50
C PHE A 379 16.73 16.00 -29.00
N ASP A 380 17.99 16.38 -28.81
CA ASP A 380 18.39 17.76 -28.54
C ASP A 380 18.48 18.61 -29.82
N ASP A 381 18.81 19.90 -29.66
CA ASP A 381 18.91 20.84 -30.79
C ASP A 381 20.02 20.48 -31.80
N SER A 382 21.00 19.67 -31.39
CA SER A 382 22.04 19.13 -32.29
C SER A 382 21.58 17.88 -33.05
N GLY A 383 20.42 17.33 -32.68
CA GLY A 383 19.89 16.07 -33.15
C GLY A 383 20.43 14.85 -32.39
N ALA A 384 21.29 15.02 -31.38
CA ALA A 384 21.73 13.89 -30.58
C ALA A 384 20.58 13.39 -29.69
N LEU A 385 20.52 12.08 -29.44
CA LEU A 385 19.56 11.52 -28.50
C LEU A 385 19.86 12.09 -27.10
N LYS A 386 18.85 12.42 -26.30
CA LYS A 386 19.05 12.89 -24.93
C LYS A 386 19.46 11.72 -24.01
N PRO A 387 20.19 11.98 -22.91
CA PRO A 387 20.54 10.94 -21.94
C PRO A 387 19.30 10.20 -21.39
N ALA A 388 19.42 8.90 -21.12
CA ALA A 388 18.37 8.00 -20.61
C ALA A 388 17.15 7.76 -21.52
N HIS A 389 17.12 8.35 -22.72
CA HIS A 389 16.17 8.02 -23.78
C HIS A 389 16.72 6.83 -24.57
N VAL A 390 15.84 5.99 -25.11
CA VAL A 390 16.27 4.75 -25.77
C VAL A 390 15.50 4.46 -27.05
N ILE A 391 16.13 3.68 -27.92
CA ILE A 391 15.50 3.03 -29.07
C ILE A 391 15.68 1.52 -28.88
N LEU A 392 14.62 0.75 -29.09
CA LEU A 392 14.57 -0.70 -28.91
C LEU A 392 14.13 -1.36 -30.22
N ALA A 393 14.71 -2.50 -30.55
CA ALA A 393 14.08 -3.46 -31.44
C ALA A 393 13.35 -4.51 -30.59
N ALA A 394 12.04 -4.61 -30.74
CA ALA A 394 11.23 -5.62 -30.07
C ALA A 394 11.03 -6.80 -31.04
N ARG A 395 11.58 -7.96 -30.68
CA ARG A 395 11.38 -9.18 -31.47
C ARG A 395 9.96 -9.69 -31.33
N ARG A 396 9.38 -10.11 -32.46
CA ARG A 396 8.06 -10.74 -32.49
C ARG A 396 8.12 -12.18 -31.97
N THR A 397 7.41 -12.46 -30.90
CA THR A 397 6.95 -13.81 -30.57
C THR A 397 5.51 -13.90 -31.11
N PRO A 398 5.22 -14.66 -32.18
CA PRO A 398 3.86 -14.69 -32.72
C PRO A 398 2.90 -15.22 -31.63
N PRO A 399 1.78 -14.53 -31.35
CA PRO A 399 0.79 -15.07 -30.44
C PRO A 399 0.26 -16.39 -31.02
N PRO A 400 -0.04 -17.41 -30.19
CA PRO A 400 -0.84 -18.54 -30.66
C PRO A 400 -2.16 -17.98 -31.20
N ALA A 401 -2.55 -18.42 -32.40
CA ALA A 401 -3.75 -17.92 -33.05
C ALA A 401 -4.96 -18.08 -32.10
N PRO A 402 -5.80 -17.05 -31.92
CA PRO A 402 -7.04 -17.24 -31.18
C PRO A 402 -7.87 -18.31 -31.89
N PRO A 403 -8.57 -19.18 -31.14
CA PRO A 403 -9.56 -20.07 -31.72
C PRO A 403 -10.59 -19.22 -32.47
N LEU A 404 -10.76 -19.46 -33.77
CA LEU A 404 -11.84 -18.89 -34.55
C LEU A 404 -13.17 -19.26 -33.89
N LYS A 405 -13.89 -18.28 -33.33
CA LYS A 405 -15.33 -18.41 -33.07
C LYS A 405 -16.08 -17.63 -34.13
N GLY A 406 -16.95 -18.37 -34.82
CA GLY A 406 -17.64 -17.96 -36.02
C GLY A 406 -18.59 -16.79 -35.84
N GLU A 407 -18.91 -16.20 -36.98
CA GLU A 407 -19.98 -15.23 -37.21
C GLU A 407 -21.32 -15.75 -36.64
N GLY A 408 -21.97 -14.95 -35.78
CA GLY A 408 -23.35 -15.23 -35.38
C GLY A 408 -23.81 -14.55 -34.09
N ASN A 409 -24.55 -13.45 -34.23
CA ASN A 409 -25.57 -12.90 -33.32
C ASN A 409 -25.50 -13.29 -31.83
N LEU A 410 -24.88 -12.44 -31.00
CA LEU A 410 -24.99 -12.51 -29.53
C LEU A 410 -26.24 -11.75 -29.04
N LEU A 411 -27.41 -12.34 -29.25
CA LEU A 411 -28.62 -12.07 -28.46
C LEU A 411 -29.33 -13.35 -27.99
N SER A 412 -28.65 -14.50 -28.02
CA SER A 412 -29.24 -15.76 -27.57
C SER A 412 -28.30 -16.58 -26.68
N ALA A 413 -28.67 -16.61 -25.40
CA ALA A 413 -28.39 -17.59 -24.34
C ALA A 413 -26.92 -17.76 -23.85
N PRO A 414 -26.67 -17.62 -22.53
CA PRO A 414 -25.38 -17.93 -21.91
C PRO A 414 -25.10 -19.45 -21.91
N PRO A 415 -23.84 -19.90 -21.92
CA PRO A 415 -23.52 -21.29 -21.60
C PRO A 415 -24.01 -21.59 -20.19
N ALA A 416 -24.78 -22.67 -20.06
CA ALA A 416 -25.34 -23.12 -18.80
C ALA A 416 -24.25 -23.33 -17.74
N LEU A 417 -24.46 -22.70 -16.59
CA LEU A 417 -23.97 -23.14 -15.29
C LEU A 417 -24.57 -24.53 -15.01
N SER A 418 -23.89 -25.59 -15.42
CA SER A 418 -24.12 -26.92 -14.85
C SER A 418 -22.78 -27.52 -14.44
N GLY A 419 -22.62 -27.69 -13.14
CA GLY A 419 -21.39 -28.17 -12.53
C GLY A 419 -20.96 -29.53 -13.06
N LYS A 420 -19.65 -29.66 -13.26
CA LYS A 420 -18.81 -30.82 -12.91
C LYS A 420 -17.44 -30.62 -13.54
N GLY A 421 -16.41 -30.66 -12.70
CA GLY A 421 -15.06 -31.05 -13.12
C GLY A 421 -14.08 -29.89 -13.26
N ALA A 422 -13.18 -29.83 -12.28
CA ALA A 422 -11.83 -29.28 -12.41
C ALA A 422 -11.23 -29.51 -13.82
N GLY A 423 -10.71 -28.45 -14.44
CA GLY A 423 -9.97 -28.53 -15.70
C GLY A 423 -10.07 -27.34 -16.66
N GLY A 424 -10.89 -26.33 -16.38
CA GLY A 424 -11.19 -25.25 -17.34
C GLY A 424 -10.26 -24.02 -17.34
N LEU A 425 -9.39 -23.84 -16.35
CA LEU A 425 -8.51 -22.66 -16.22
C LEU A 425 -7.16 -22.79 -16.95
N GLY A 426 -6.89 -23.96 -17.55
CA GLY A 426 -5.67 -24.19 -18.33
C GLY A 426 -5.52 -23.16 -19.45
N TRP A 427 -6.63 -22.73 -20.05
CA TRP A 427 -6.60 -21.74 -21.12
C TRP A 427 -6.34 -20.31 -20.65
N TYR A 428 -6.80 -19.85 -19.48
CA TYR A 428 -6.56 -18.46 -19.05
C TYR A 428 -5.17 -18.26 -18.45
N SER A 429 -4.66 -19.27 -17.72
CA SER A 429 -3.25 -19.30 -17.29
C SER A 429 -2.34 -19.38 -18.51
N GLN A 430 -2.64 -20.22 -19.51
CA GLN A 430 -1.92 -20.17 -20.79
C GLN A 430 -2.14 -18.86 -21.53
N TYR A 431 -3.34 -18.27 -21.61
CA TYR A 431 -3.56 -17.04 -22.37
C TYR A 431 -2.87 -15.82 -21.75
N SER A 432 -2.90 -15.66 -20.42
CA SER A 432 -2.27 -14.53 -19.74
C SER A 432 -0.75 -14.69 -19.61
N ILE A 433 -0.25 -15.93 -19.44
CA ILE A 433 1.20 -16.23 -19.45
C ILE A 433 1.76 -16.24 -20.89
N GLU A 434 1.00 -16.66 -21.90
CA GLU A 434 1.41 -16.63 -23.33
C GLU A 434 1.18 -15.27 -23.99
N HIS A 435 0.38 -14.36 -23.40
CA HIS A 435 0.21 -12.97 -23.85
C HIS A 435 0.91 -11.93 -22.97
N GLN A 436 1.59 -12.33 -21.89
CA GLN A 436 2.88 -11.70 -21.62
C GLN A 436 3.76 -12.09 -22.80
N GLN A 437 3.67 -11.33 -23.90
CA GLN A 437 4.71 -11.40 -24.89
C GLN A 437 5.99 -11.10 -24.12
N GLU A 438 6.81 -12.13 -23.89
CA GLU A 438 8.24 -11.92 -23.73
C GLU A 438 8.70 -11.31 -25.05
N LEU A 439 8.48 -10.00 -25.17
CA LEU A 439 9.10 -9.18 -26.17
C LEU A 439 10.57 -9.23 -25.79
N LEU A 440 11.33 -10.03 -26.53
CA LEU A 440 12.78 -10.00 -26.45
C LEU A 440 13.20 -8.64 -27.02
N TYR A 441 13.38 -7.68 -26.12
CA TYR A 441 13.88 -6.36 -26.46
C TYR A 441 15.39 -6.45 -26.69
N THR A 442 15.80 -5.98 -27.85
CA THR A 442 17.19 -5.64 -28.15
C THR A 442 17.35 -4.14 -27.98
N LEU A 443 18.18 -3.71 -27.02
CA LEU A 443 18.49 -2.30 -26.81
C LEU A 443 19.38 -1.79 -27.94
N LEU A 444 18.94 -0.76 -28.65
CA LEU A 444 19.65 -0.11 -29.76
C LEU A 444 20.10 1.31 -29.38
N ASN A 445 20.28 1.58 -28.08
CA ASN A 445 20.58 2.91 -27.55
C ASN A 445 22.03 3.36 -27.86
N PRO A 446 22.25 4.50 -28.53
CA PRO A 446 23.57 5.06 -28.79
C PRO A 446 24.29 5.69 -27.60
N ASN A 447 23.57 6.07 -26.53
CA ASN A 447 24.05 6.91 -25.43
C ASN A 447 24.49 6.13 -24.17
N ASP A 448 24.50 4.80 -24.27
CA ASP A 448 25.28 3.89 -23.43
C ASP A 448 25.22 4.17 -21.89
N ILE A 449 24.06 3.90 -21.28
CA ILE A 449 23.91 3.87 -19.82
C ILE A 449 23.82 2.40 -19.37
N GLY A 450 24.93 1.67 -19.42
CA GLY A 450 25.02 0.33 -18.85
C GLY A 450 25.93 -0.63 -19.61
N SER A 451 27.11 -0.86 -19.05
CA SER A 451 28.19 -1.74 -19.52
C SER A 451 27.77 -3.04 -20.23
N THR A 452 27.71 -2.98 -21.56
CA THR A 452 28.29 -3.87 -22.58
C THR A 452 27.61 -3.43 -23.86
N ASP A 453 28.38 -2.88 -24.80
CA ASP A 453 27.88 -2.36 -26.07
C ASP A 453 27.20 -3.51 -26.84
N TYR A 454 25.89 -3.68 -26.66
CA TYR A 454 25.16 -4.88 -27.08
C TYR A 454 25.11 -4.98 -28.61
N LEU A 455 25.04 -3.83 -29.29
CA LEU A 455 25.22 -3.72 -30.73
C LEU A 455 26.64 -4.13 -31.14
N GLU A 456 27.67 -3.67 -30.43
CA GLU A 456 29.06 -4.10 -30.65
C GLU A 456 29.17 -5.63 -30.48
N LYS A 457 28.60 -6.20 -29.42
CA LYS A 457 28.57 -7.64 -29.16
C LYS A 457 27.87 -8.43 -30.26
N ILE A 458 26.70 -7.98 -30.75
CA ILE A 458 26.00 -8.61 -31.89
C ILE A 458 26.89 -8.59 -33.14
N ILE A 459 27.56 -7.46 -33.41
CA ILE A 459 28.44 -7.31 -34.57
C ILE A 459 29.71 -8.17 -34.42
N GLU A 460 30.30 -8.23 -33.22
CA GLU A 460 31.47 -9.05 -32.88
C GLU A 460 31.18 -10.55 -33.00
N GLU A 461 30.02 -11.00 -32.52
CA GLU A 461 29.57 -12.39 -32.58
C GLU A 461 29.15 -12.82 -34.00
N LYS A 462 29.01 -11.87 -34.94
CA LYS A 462 28.55 -12.07 -36.33
C LYS A 462 27.20 -12.80 -36.47
N GLU A 463 26.40 -12.83 -35.42
CA GLU A 463 25.06 -13.41 -35.45
C GLU A 463 24.02 -12.29 -35.54
N MET A 464 23.40 -12.12 -36.72
CA MET A 464 22.33 -11.14 -36.89
C MET A 464 21.05 -11.62 -36.18
N PHE A 465 20.80 -11.08 -34.99
CA PHE A 465 19.63 -11.40 -34.18
C PHE A 465 18.39 -10.55 -34.54
N LEU A 466 18.52 -9.54 -35.40
CA LEU A 466 17.37 -8.77 -35.90
C LEU A 466 16.66 -9.51 -37.03
N SER A 467 15.34 -9.32 -37.14
CA SER A 467 14.49 -9.82 -38.22
C SER A 467 13.74 -8.69 -38.92
N PRO A 468 13.30 -8.86 -40.19
CA PRO A 468 12.48 -7.86 -40.88
C PRO A 468 11.19 -7.51 -40.11
N THR A 469 10.69 -8.45 -39.32
CA THR A 469 9.45 -8.31 -38.54
C THR A 469 9.64 -7.68 -37.17
N ASP A 470 10.87 -7.40 -36.74
CA ASP A 470 11.12 -6.74 -35.46
C ASP A 470 10.64 -5.29 -35.51
N SER A 471 9.98 -4.82 -34.45
CA SER A 471 9.41 -3.47 -34.39
C SER A 471 10.35 -2.51 -33.67
N ILE A 472 10.56 -1.32 -34.23
CA ILE A 472 11.24 -0.24 -33.52
C ILE A 472 10.28 0.35 -32.50
N ARG A 473 10.77 0.49 -31.27
CA ARG A 473 10.07 1.20 -30.20
C ARG A 473 10.98 2.25 -29.61
N VAL A 474 10.39 3.38 -29.24
CA VAL A 474 11.09 4.48 -28.60
C VAL A 474 10.67 4.62 -27.15
N GLY A 475 11.65 4.97 -26.31
CA GLY A 475 11.46 5.23 -24.89
C GLY A 475 11.97 6.60 -24.50
N PHE A 476 11.13 7.42 -23.84
CA PHE A 476 11.48 8.78 -23.44
C PHE A 476 10.73 9.24 -22.19
N PHE A 477 11.25 10.25 -21.49
CA PHE A 477 10.56 10.83 -20.34
C PHE A 477 9.62 11.95 -20.76
N LYS A 478 8.43 12.02 -20.16
CA LYS A 478 7.62 13.25 -20.11
C LYS A 478 7.39 13.68 -18.67
N ALA A 479 7.22 14.99 -18.48
CA ALA A 479 6.83 15.55 -17.20
C ALA A 479 5.43 15.04 -16.79
N GLY A 480 5.25 14.80 -15.50
CA GLY A 480 3.96 14.57 -14.86
C GLY A 480 3.35 15.86 -14.32
N PHE A 481 2.47 15.75 -13.33
CA PHE A 481 1.88 16.92 -12.65
C PHE A 481 2.86 17.61 -11.68
N GLY A 482 3.88 16.90 -11.19
CA GLY A 482 4.88 17.42 -10.27
C GLY A 482 4.33 17.84 -8.91
N GLU A 483 4.86 18.93 -8.37
CA GLU A 483 4.52 19.47 -7.03
C GLU A 483 3.03 19.72 -6.84
N GLU A 484 2.31 20.12 -7.90
CA GLU A 484 0.91 20.53 -7.80
C GLU A 484 0.02 19.39 -7.28
N ILE A 485 0.18 18.17 -7.82
CA ILE A 485 -0.64 17.02 -7.40
C ILE A 485 -0.22 16.51 -6.03
N ILE A 486 1.08 16.56 -5.71
CA ILE A 486 1.60 16.11 -4.42
C ILE A 486 1.09 17.02 -3.30
N TYR A 487 1.15 18.33 -3.51
CA TYR A 487 0.57 19.30 -2.57
C TYR A 487 -0.94 19.08 -2.39
N LEU A 488 -1.68 18.86 -3.48
CA LEU A 488 -3.12 18.60 -3.40
C LEU A 488 -3.43 17.32 -2.60
N PHE A 489 -2.67 16.25 -2.83
CA PHE A 489 -2.80 15.01 -2.07
C PHE A 489 -2.56 15.23 -0.58
N MET A 490 -1.45 15.90 -0.24
CA MET A 490 -1.11 16.20 1.16
C MET A 490 -2.18 17.06 1.83
N LYS A 491 -2.69 18.07 1.14
CA LYS A 491 -3.77 18.92 1.66
C LYS A 491 -5.03 18.12 1.96
N ILE A 492 -5.48 17.26 1.03
CA ILE A 492 -6.66 16.41 1.23
C ILE A 492 -6.46 15.46 2.42
N ALA A 493 -5.28 14.84 2.52
CA ALA A 493 -4.97 13.96 3.62
C ALA A 493 -4.96 14.71 4.96
N GLN A 494 -4.35 15.90 5.00
CA GLN A 494 -4.32 16.74 6.19
C GLN A 494 -5.73 17.17 6.65
N GLU A 495 -6.60 17.58 5.71
CA GLU A 495 -8.00 17.92 5.99
C GLU A 495 -8.79 16.74 6.59
N GLN A 496 -8.42 15.51 6.22
CA GLN A 496 -9.00 14.27 6.72
C GLN A 496 -8.26 13.67 7.93
N ARG A 497 -7.21 14.35 8.43
CA ARG A 497 -6.30 13.85 9.49
C ARG A 497 -5.69 12.50 9.15
N LYS A 498 -5.19 12.38 7.92
CA LYS A 498 -4.54 11.21 7.36
C LYS A 498 -3.10 11.54 7.01
N THR A 499 -2.27 10.51 7.01
CA THR A 499 -0.85 10.65 6.71
C THR A 499 -0.52 9.98 5.38
N LEU A 500 0.20 10.71 4.51
CA LEU A 500 0.70 10.16 3.25
C LEU A 500 2.19 9.85 3.37
N ILE A 501 2.58 8.68 2.86
CA ILE A 501 3.97 8.26 2.75
C ILE A 501 4.28 8.10 1.27
N PHE A 502 5.30 8.77 0.75
CA PHE A 502 5.60 8.74 -0.67
C PHE A 502 6.77 7.80 -0.96
N GLU A 503 6.53 6.81 -1.80
CA GLU A 503 7.55 5.87 -2.25
C GLU A 503 8.52 6.56 -3.21
N ASN A 504 9.68 6.98 -2.69
CA ASN A 504 10.75 7.65 -3.45
C ASN A 504 11.96 6.73 -3.67
N LEU A 505 11.75 5.56 -4.28
CA LEU A 505 12.80 4.59 -4.59
C LEU A 505 13.44 4.80 -5.96
N GLY A 506 14.62 4.20 -6.12
CA GLY A 506 15.40 4.25 -7.34
C GLY A 506 16.29 5.50 -7.43
N VAL A 507 16.64 5.89 -8.66
CA VAL A 507 17.46 7.07 -8.92
C VAL A 507 16.56 8.31 -8.96
N VAL A 508 16.33 8.88 -7.78
CA VAL A 508 15.55 10.11 -7.62
C VAL A 508 16.43 11.34 -7.92
N PRO A 509 16.08 12.18 -8.91
CA PRO A 509 16.80 13.42 -9.20
C PRO A 509 16.89 14.33 -7.96
N PRO A 510 18.02 15.02 -7.72
CA PRO A 510 18.18 15.94 -6.58
C PRO A 510 17.08 16.99 -6.49
N GLU A 511 16.57 17.45 -7.63
CA GLU A 511 15.52 18.47 -7.69
C GLU A 511 14.19 17.96 -7.14
N ILE A 512 13.89 16.67 -7.35
CA ILE A 512 12.69 16.03 -6.80
C ILE A 512 12.87 15.82 -5.29
N VAL A 513 14.06 15.40 -4.83
CA VAL A 513 14.35 15.28 -3.39
C VAL A 513 14.16 16.62 -2.69
N LYS A 514 14.68 17.71 -3.28
CA LYS A 514 14.51 19.07 -2.77
C LYS A 514 13.03 19.46 -2.71
N SER A 515 12.28 19.25 -3.78
CA SER A 515 10.83 19.52 -3.84
C SER A 515 10.07 18.82 -2.70
N LEU A 516 10.31 17.52 -2.49
CA LEU A 516 9.63 16.76 -1.43
C LEU A 516 9.93 17.31 -0.04
N SER A 517 11.19 17.69 0.20
CA SER A 517 11.60 18.32 1.45
C SER A 517 10.93 19.68 1.67
N GLU A 518 10.81 20.50 0.62
CA GLU A 518 10.13 21.79 0.67
C GLU A 518 8.62 21.65 0.90
N LEU A 519 8.00 20.62 0.32
CA LEU A 519 6.58 20.28 0.53
C LEU A 519 6.31 19.68 1.92
N GLY A 520 7.32 19.10 2.58
CA GLY A 520 7.15 18.34 3.82
C GLY A 520 6.62 16.91 3.60
N ALA A 521 6.78 16.36 2.39
CA ALA A 521 6.32 15.02 2.05
C ALA A 521 7.13 13.94 2.80
N ALA A 522 6.45 13.01 3.46
CA ALA A 522 7.13 11.93 4.17
C ALA A 522 7.81 10.96 3.19
N GLU A 523 9.09 10.69 3.44
CA GLU A 523 9.91 9.82 2.58
C GLU A 523 9.84 8.36 3.02
N PHE A 524 9.85 7.44 2.05
CA PHE A 524 9.88 5.99 2.29
C PHE A 524 11.33 5.47 2.25
N LYS A 525 11.81 4.89 3.36
CA LYS A 525 13.20 4.50 3.58
C LYS A 525 13.35 2.99 3.83
N PRO A 526 13.37 2.15 2.78
CA PRO A 526 13.74 0.75 2.89
C PRO A 526 15.27 0.60 3.01
N LEU A 527 15.71 0.24 4.20
CA LEU A 527 17.13 0.16 4.55
C LEU A 527 17.84 -0.99 3.85
N ILE A 528 17.11 -1.92 3.23
CA ILE A 528 17.68 -2.94 2.35
C ILE A 528 18.47 -2.39 1.15
N PHE A 529 18.23 -1.13 0.78
CA PHE A 529 19.02 -0.42 -0.24
C PHE A 529 20.13 0.47 0.36
N GLY A 530 20.16 0.60 1.69
CA GLY A 530 21.02 1.50 2.47
C GLY A 530 22.30 0.88 3.01
N TYR A 531 22.98 -0.02 2.29
CA TYR A 531 24.11 -0.82 2.83
C TYR A 531 25.53 -0.42 2.44
N GLN A 532 25.69 0.66 1.72
CA GLN A 532 27.00 1.27 1.59
C GLN A 532 26.86 2.72 1.95
N LYS A 533 27.76 3.19 2.82
CA LYS A 533 27.87 4.60 3.15
C LYS A 533 28.08 5.46 1.89
N PHE A 534 28.69 4.87 0.86
CA PHE A 534 28.97 5.50 -0.43
C PHE A 534 28.68 4.55 -1.60
N VAL A 535 27.57 4.77 -2.32
CA VAL A 535 27.38 4.25 -3.69
C VAL A 535 27.52 5.45 -4.63
N GLY A 536 28.75 5.76 -5.06
CA GLY A 536 29.03 7.08 -5.66
C GLY A 536 28.98 8.19 -4.61
N ASP A 537 28.60 9.42 -5.01
CA ASP A 537 28.66 10.61 -4.15
C ASP A 537 27.50 10.70 -3.10
N TYR A 538 26.50 9.82 -3.10
CA TYR A 538 25.36 9.92 -2.15
C TYR A 538 24.52 8.61 -2.05
N ASN A 539 24.14 8.19 -0.82
CA ASN A 539 23.15 7.12 -0.58
C ASN A 539 22.10 7.58 0.45
N SER A 540 20.93 8.01 -0.02
CA SER A 540 19.83 8.52 0.82
C SER A 540 19.12 7.49 1.70
N TYR A 541 19.42 6.20 1.56
CA TYR A 541 18.86 5.12 2.37
C TYR A 541 19.81 4.68 3.49
N TRP A 542 21.06 5.17 3.52
CA TRP A 542 21.97 4.88 4.61
C TRP A 542 21.41 5.43 5.93
N PHE A 543 21.59 4.69 7.02
CA PHE A 543 20.96 4.93 8.32
C PHE A 543 21.10 6.36 8.84
N ASP A 544 22.24 7.01 8.58
CA ASP A 544 22.52 8.37 9.05
C ASP A 544 21.67 9.46 8.36
N TYR A 545 20.99 9.15 7.25
CA TYR A 545 20.13 10.09 6.50
C TYR A 545 18.64 9.95 6.81
N ILE A 546 18.26 9.05 7.71
CA ILE A 546 16.89 8.92 8.19
C ILE A 546 16.58 10.10 9.11
N ASN A 547 15.45 10.77 8.87
CA ASN A 547 15.01 11.93 9.66
C ASN A 547 13.59 11.71 10.21
N SER A 548 13.10 12.63 11.04
CA SER A 548 11.77 12.53 11.67
C SER A 548 10.60 12.52 10.68
N ASN A 549 10.79 13.05 9.47
CA ASN A 549 9.79 13.03 8.40
C ASN A 549 10.00 11.83 7.44
N SER A 550 10.47 10.71 7.97
CA SER A 550 10.70 9.47 7.23
C SER A 550 9.85 8.33 7.80
N PHE A 551 9.41 7.44 6.91
CA PHE A 551 8.91 6.12 7.21
C PHE A 551 10.02 5.11 6.94
N ALA A 552 10.48 4.38 7.95
CA ALA A 552 11.56 3.41 7.82
C ALA A 552 11.04 1.97 7.84
N CYS A 553 11.60 1.13 6.97
CA CYS A 553 11.48 -0.33 7.06
C CYS A 553 12.82 -0.95 6.66
N PHE A 554 13.07 -2.20 7.02
CA PHE A 554 14.24 -2.88 6.47
C PHE A 554 13.92 -3.40 5.07
N SER A 555 13.00 -4.35 4.99
CA SER A 555 12.51 -5.00 3.78
C SER A 555 11.13 -4.44 3.39
N THR A 556 10.76 -4.67 2.13
CA THR A 556 9.43 -4.41 1.56
C THR A 556 8.83 -5.72 1.03
N GLN A 557 7.57 -5.67 0.59
CA GLN A 557 6.88 -6.75 -0.09
C GLN A 557 7.61 -7.28 -1.35
N ASP A 558 8.40 -6.43 -2.02
CA ASP A 558 9.11 -6.74 -3.27
C ASP A 558 10.55 -7.20 -3.06
N THR A 559 10.94 -7.38 -1.80
CA THR A 559 12.30 -7.75 -1.43
C THR A 559 12.33 -9.10 -0.73
N VAL A 560 13.51 -9.71 -0.71
CA VAL A 560 13.76 -10.87 0.14
C VAL A 560 13.72 -10.47 1.62
N THR A 561 13.50 -11.46 2.50
CA THR A 561 13.63 -11.26 3.94
C THR A 561 15.06 -10.88 4.35
N ILE A 562 15.26 -10.37 5.57
CA ILE A 562 16.59 -10.09 6.13
C ILE A 562 17.48 -11.33 6.04
N ARG A 563 16.91 -12.50 6.38
CA ARG A 563 17.63 -13.77 6.30
C ARG A 563 17.97 -14.16 4.87
N GLY A 564 17.03 -14.02 3.94
CA GLY A 564 17.27 -14.28 2.51
C GLY A 564 18.38 -13.39 1.95
N TRP A 565 18.38 -12.10 2.32
CA TRP A 565 19.43 -11.15 1.96
C TRP A 565 20.79 -11.55 2.57
N TRP A 566 20.81 -11.88 3.86
CA TRP A 566 22.01 -12.21 4.61
C TRP A 566 22.66 -13.51 4.14
N GLU A 567 21.89 -14.59 4.01
CA GLU A 567 22.42 -15.91 3.66
C GLU A 567 22.63 -16.11 2.15
N GLY A 568 21.97 -15.31 1.30
CA GLY A 568 22.22 -15.26 -0.14
C GLY A 568 21.77 -16.49 -0.95
N ARG A 569 20.60 -17.07 -0.63
CA ARG A 569 20.05 -18.30 -1.25
C ARG A 569 19.36 -18.09 -2.63
N GLU A 570 18.95 -19.18 -3.27
CA GLU A 570 18.67 -19.37 -4.72
C GLU A 570 17.73 -18.35 -5.40
N ALA A 571 16.70 -17.83 -4.71
CA ALA A 571 15.79 -16.81 -5.28
C ALA A 571 16.53 -15.50 -5.68
N CYS A 572 17.74 -15.31 -5.15
CA CYS A 572 18.62 -14.17 -5.38
C CYS A 572 19.42 -14.25 -6.70
N ALA A 573 19.13 -15.18 -7.62
CA ALA A 573 19.93 -15.40 -8.83
C ALA A 573 20.11 -14.16 -9.73
N LYS A 574 19.09 -13.28 -9.84
CA LYS A 574 19.22 -11.95 -10.50
C LYS A 574 19.88 -10.89 -9.60
N GLN A 575 19.73 -10.98 -8.29
CA GLN A 575 20.35 -10.08 -7.31
C GLN A 575 21.84 -10.38 -7.03
N LYS A 576 22.40 -11.50 -7.52
CA LYS A 576 23.84 -11.82 -7.41
C LYS A 576 24.76 -10.71 -7.96
N TYR A 577 24.28 -9.89 -8.89
CA TYR A 577 25.08 -8.86 -9.55
C TYR A 577 25.04 -7.48 -8.89
N TYR A 578 24.10 -7.22 -7.99
CA TYR A 578 23.89 -5.89 -7.40
C TYR A 578 24.72 -5.64 -6.12
N PHE A 579 25.27 -6.69 -5.52
CA PHE A 579 25.79 -6.61 -4.16
C PHE A 579 27.22 -7.13 -4.08
N LYS A 580 28.17 -6.27 -3.72
CA LYS A 580 29.41 -6.71 -3.03
C LYS A 580 29.00 -7.14 -1.62
N LYS A 581 28.28 -8.27 -1.53
CA LYS A 581 27.51 -8.69 -0.34
C LYS A 581 28.34 -8.61 0.94
N ASP A 582 29.59 -9.05 0.89
CA ASP A 582 30.44 -9.08 2.07
C ASP A 582 30.81 -7.69 2.55
N LYS A 583 31.18 -6.76 1.64
CA LYS A 583 31.49 -5.38 2.02
C LYS A 583 30.27 -4.69 2.65
N GLN A 584 29.09 -4.87 2.05
CA GLN A 584 27.84 -4.30 2.57
C GLN A 584 27.50 -4.83 3.95
N LYS A 585 27.58 -6.14 4.15
CA LYS A 585 27.39 -6.75 5.46
C LYS A 585 28.41 -6.24 6.47
N PHE A 586 29.67 -6.09 6.07
CA PHE A 586 30.70 -5.50 6.93
C PHE A 586 30.38 -4.05 7.31
N ASP A 587 29.96 -3.21 6.37
CA ASP A 587 29.59 -1.82 6.64
C ASP A 587 28.40 -1.76 7.63
N VAL A 588 27.40 -2.63 7.47
CA VAL A 588 26.27 -2.77 8.41
C VAL A 588 26.72 -3.22 9.79
N ILE A 589 27.51 -4.31 9.87
CA ILE A 589 28.01 -4.84 11.14
C ILE A 589 28.81 -3.76 11.86
N GLY A 590 29.75 -3.11 11.15
CA GLY A 590 30.56 -2.03 11.69
C GLY A 590 29.69 -0.90 12.25
N TRP A 591 28.69 -0.46 11.50
CA TRP A 591 27.74 0.56 11.95
C TRP A 591 26.93 0.09 13.18
N LEU A 592 26.47 -1.17 13.23
CA LEU A 592 25.75 -1.71 14.39
C LEU A 592 26.61 -1.74 15.67
N PHE A 593 27.91 -2.03 15.55
CA PHE A 593 28.86 -1.90 16.66
C PHE A 593 29.08 -0.43 17.05
N GLU A 594 29.29 0.46 16.06
CA GLU A 594 29.47 1.90 16.29
C GLU A 594 28.29 2.53 17.03
N GLN A 595 27.06 2.14 16.66
CA GLN A 595 25.81 2.59 17.28
C GLN A 595 25.42 1.79 18.53
N LYS A 596 26.21 0.79 18.93
CA LYS A 596 25.97 -0.06 20.12
C LYS A 596 24.68 -0.87 20.08
N TYR A 597 24.20 -1.23 18.89
CA TYR A 597 23.14 -2.23 18.72
C TYR A 597 23.67 -3.66 18.94
N LEU A 598 24.97 -3.86 18.73
CA LEU A 598 25.71 -5.06 19.10
C LEU A 598 26.64 -4.76 20.29
N SER A 599 26.80 -5.74 21.19
CA SER A 599 27.78 -5.67 22.27
C SER A 599 29.19 -5.97 21.75
N ASP A 600 30.23 -5.47 22.43
CA ASP A 600 31.63 -5.65 22.01
C ASP A 600 32.07 -7.13 21.90
N ASP A 601 31.37 -8.03 22.58
CA ASP A 601 31.57 -9.49 22.58
C ASP A 601 30.63 -10.26 21.64
N ALA A 602 29.76 -9.57 20.89
CA ALA A 602 28.82 -10.21 19.98
C ALA A 602 29.56 -10.90 18.83
N GLU A 603 29.31 -12.20 18.67
CA GLU A 603 29.80 -12.98 17.54
C GLU A 603 28.95 -12.71 16.28
N PHE A 604 29.60 -12.63 15.11
CA PHE A 604 28.93 -12.46 13.82
C PHE A 604 29.49 -13.38 12.73
N ASP A 605 28.64 -13.80 11.79
CA ASP A 605 29.02 -14.51 10.57
C ASP A 605 28.40 -13.83 9.35
N LEU A 606 29.19 -13.60 8.31
CA LEU A 606 28.71 -12.99 7.05
C LEU A 606 27.81 -13.94 6.24
N ARG A 607 27.83 -15.24 6.53
CA ARG A 607 27.11 -16.29 5.78
C ARG A 607 25.82 -16.71 6.47
N ILE A 608 25.70 -16.50 7.77
CA ILE A 608 24.56 -16.95 8.58
C ILE A 608 24.05 -15.75 9.38
N LEU A 609 22.75 -15.50 9.31
CA LEU A 609 22.12 -14.48 10.14
C LEU A 609 21.92 -15.04 11.55
N THR A 610 22.70 -14.56 12.52
CA THR A 610 22.52 -14.95 13.92
C THR A 610 21.30 -14.22 14.52
N PRO A 611 20.68 -14.76 15.59
CA PRO A 611 19.58 -14.09 16.29
C PRO A 611 19.95 -12.69 16.80
N ASP A 612 21.18 -12.49 17.28
CA ASP A 612 21.66 -11.20 17.77
C ASP A 612 21.79 -10.18 16.64
N MET A 613 22.26 -10.62 15.46
CA MET A 613 22.35 -9.77 14.28
C MET A 613 20.96 -9.39 13.75
N LEU A 614 20.03 -10.35 13.65
CA LEU A 614 18.64 -10.06 13.28
C LEU A 614 18.01 -9.05 14.25
N ARG A 615 18.20 -9.26 15.56
CA ARG A 615 17.72 -8.35 16.60
C ARG A 615 18.34 -6.96 16.44
N ALA A 616 19.65 -6.85 16.29
CA ALA A 616 20.37 -5.59 16.17
C ALA A 616 19.91 -4.81 14.93
N VAL A 617 19.76 -5.49 13.79
CA VAL A 617 19.24 -4.92 12.56
C VAL A 617 17.82 -4.38 12.74
N LEU A 618 16.89 -5.18 13.26
CA LEU A 618 15.51 -4.73 13.45
C LEU A 618 15.40 -3.61 14.49
N ASN A 619 16.19 -3.69 15.57
CA ASN A 619 16.25 -2.65 16.57
C ASN A 619 16.77 -1.34 15.97
N SER A 620 17.74 -1.39 15.07
CA SER A 620 18.23 -0.18 14.40
C SER A 620 17.18 0.53 13.55
N VAL A 621 16.22 -0.20 12.97
CA VAL A 621 15.11 0.39 12.22
C VAL A 621 14.13 1.09 13.17
N VAL A 622 13.74 0.38 14.24
CA VAL A 622 12.75 0.84 15.23
C VAL A 622 13.27 1.99 16.10
N SER A 623 14.57 2.01 16.36
CA SER A 623 15.27 3.06 17.11
C SER A 623 15.85 4.15 16.21
N SER A 624 15.61 4.09 14.90
CA SER A 624 16.08 5.12 13.95
C SER A 624 15.41 6.47 14.22
N SER A 625 15.89 7.53 13.56
CA SER A 625 15.29 8.87 13.66
C SER A 625 13.95 9.03 12.95
N ALA A 626 13.46 7.99 12.26
CA ALA A 626 12.16 7.98 11.57
C ALA A 626 11.00 8.33 12.51
N GLY A 627 9.96 8.96 11.95
CA GLY A 627 8.70 9.17 12.67
C GLY A 627 7.99 7.84 12.89
N GLU A 628 7.95 7.02 11.83
CA GLU A 628 7.32 5.71 11.85
C GLU A 628 8.31 4.65 11.39
N ALA A 629 8.36 3.51 12.08
CA ALA A 629 9.16 2.36 11.69
C ALA A 629 8.28 1.11 11.57
N VAL A 630 8.31 0.41 10.43
CA VAL A 630 7.50 -0.79 10.21
C VAL A 630 8.40 -1.98 9.86
N ILE A 631 8.15 -3.10 10.54
CA ILE A 631 8.87 -4.35 10.33
C ILE A 631 7.95 -5.41 9.74
N THR A 632 8.44 -6.20 8.79
CA THR A 632 7.65 -7.28 8.20
C THR A 632 7.50 -8.46 9.18
N MET A 633 6.33 -9.08 9.21
CA MET A 633 6.11 -10.30 10.01
C MET A 633 7.04 -11.47 9.62
N PRO A 634 7.32 -11.72 8.34
CA PRO A 634 8.34 -12.71 7.95
C PRO A 634 9.70 -12.48 8.62
N ASP A 635 10.15 -11.23 8.75
CA ASP A 635 11.43 -10.92 9.42
C ASP A 635 11.37 -11.11 10.94
N ILE A 636 10.24 -10.80 11.57
CA ILE A 636 10.00 -11.09 12.99
C ILE A 636 10.11 -12.59 13.28
N PHE A 637 9.65 -13.43 12.35
CA PHE A 637 9.79 -14.89 12.45
C PHE A 637 11.18 -15.41 12.03
N GLY A 638 12.06 -14.55 11.50
CA GLY A 638 13.35 -14.98 10.94
C GLY A 638 13.22 -15.89 9.72
N SER A 639 12.14 -15.73 8.94
CA SER A 639 11.85 -16.53 7.76
C SER A 639 12.91 -16.34 6.67
N GLY A 640 13.23 -17.43 5.96
CA GLY A 640 14.04 -17.40 4.74
C GLY A 640 13.18 -17.15 3.50
N ASP A 641 13.45 -17.88 2.42
CA ASP A 641 12.76 -17.73 1.13
C ASP A 641 11.25 -18.02 1.23
N GLU A 642 10.82 -18.85 2.19
CA GLU A 642 9.40 -19.11 2.46
C GLU A 642 8.62 -17.90 2.98
N GLY A 643 9.32 -16.86 3.45
CA GLY A 643 8.76 -15.59 3.89
C GLY A 643 8.63 -14.54 2.78
N ILE A 644 9.08 -14.84 1.55
CA ILE A 644 9.02 -13.90 0.44
C ILE A 644 7.56 -13.70 0.02
N ILE A 645 7.11 -12.45 0.06
CA ILE A 645 5.75 -12.05 -0.35
C ILE A 645 5.67 -11.97 -1.86
N ASN A 646 6.63 -11.29 -2.49
CA ASN A 646 6.75 -11.15 -3.93
C ASN A 646 8.21 -11.14 -4.41
N MET A 647 8.40 -11.62 -5.63
CA MET A 647 9.65 -11.46 -6.38
C MET A 647 9.33 -10.77 -7.71
N PRO A 648 9.73 -9.49 -7.87
CA PRO A 648 9.45 -8.73 -9.08
C PRO A 648 9.84 -9.48 -10.37
N GLY A 649 8.96 -9.43 -11.37
CA GLY A 649 9.15 -10.09 -12.66
C GLY A 649 8.92 -11.61 -12.66
N HIS A 650 8.29 -12.18 -11.64
CA HIS A 650 7.97 -13.61 -11.57
C HIS A 650 6.50 -13.84 -11.17
N SER A 651 5.92 -14.94 -11.64
CA SER A 651 4.55 -15.40 -11.31
C SER A 651 4.52 -16.28 -10.06
N GLY A 652 3.33 -16.51 -9.51
CA GLY A 652 3.10 -17.48 -8.42
C GLY A 652 3.36 -16.99 -6.99
N PHE A 653 3.49 -15.68 -6.78
CA PHE A 653 3.68 -15.04 -5.48
C PHE A 653 2.36 -14.58 -4.83
N TRP A 654 2.40 -13.71 -3.82
CA TRP A 654 1.24 -13.07 -3.16
C TRP A 654 0.33 -14.00 -2.34
N THR A 655 0.73 -15.25 -2.16
CA THR A 655 -0.06 -16.30 -1.50
C THR A 655 0.56 -16.80 -0.20
N ALA A 656 1.72 -16.25 0.21
CA ALA A 656 2.40 -16.64 1.44
C ALA A 656 1.49 -16.48 2.68
N ARG A 657 1.56 -17.44 3.61
CA ARG A 657 0.78 -17.42 4.85
C ARG A 657 1.66 -17.49 6.09
N SER A 658 1.15 -16.92 7.18
CA SER A 658 1.75 -16.96 8.50
C SER A 658 1.97 -18.41 8.97
N PRO A 659 3.14 -18.73 9.54
CA PRO A 659 3.42 -20.06 10.08
C PRO A 659 2.58 -20.39 11.32
N VAL A 660 2.05 -19.38 12.01
CA VAL A 660 1.27 -19.49 13.25
C VAL A 660 -0.07 -18.76 13.13
N THR A 661 -1.05 -19.12 13.97
CA THR A 661 -2.34 -18.42 14.01
C THR A 661 -2.25 -17.14 14.82
N ILE A 662 -3.14 -16.18 14.56
CA ILE A 662 -3.21 -14.92 15.30
C ILE A 662 -3.57 -15.16 16.76
N GLU A 663 -4.39 -16.16 17.06
CA GLU A 663 -4.67 -16.55 18.45
C GLU A 663 -3.42 -17.03 19.17
N ASP A 664 -2.57 -17.84 18.50
CA ASP A 664 -1.31 -18.28 19.09
C ASP A 664 -0.35 -17.10 19.32
N LEU A 665 -0.37 -16.08 18.45
CA LEU A 665 0.42 -14.85 18.61
C LEU A 665 -0.09 -13.98 19.76
N ILE A 666 -1.41 -13.89 19.95
CA ILE A 666 -2.01 -13.22 21.10
C ILE A 666 -1.58 -13.94 22.38
N ASP A 667 -1.65 -15.27 22.41
CA ASP A 667 -1.31 -16.06 23.60
C ASP A 667 0.19 -16.05 23.90
N SER A 668 1.04 -16.06 22.87
CA SER A 668 2.50 -16.16 22.99
C SER A 668 3.20 -15.36 21.87
N PRO A 669 3.33 -14.04 22.03
CA PRO A 669 3.97 -13.18 21.03
C PRO A 669 5.47 -13.53 20.87
N PRO A 670 6.07 -13.34 19.69
CA PRO A 670 7.50 -13.52 19.49
C PRO A 670 8.31 -12.60 20.42
N GLU A 671 9.27 -13.16 21.16
CA GLU A 671 10.09 -12.39 22.11
C GLU A 671 10.77 -11.18 21.46
N LEU A 672 11.20 -11.35 20.21
CA LEU A 672 11.82 -10.29 19.42
C LEU A 672 10.86 -9.12 19.18
N LEU A 673 9.59 -9.39 18.86
CA LEU A 673 8.57 -8.35 18.65
C LEU A 673 8.29 -7.59 19.95
N THR A 674 8.07 -8.31 21.05
CA THR A 674 7.85 -7.68 22.36
C THR A 674 9.06 -6.86 22.80
N PHE A 675 10.29 -7.31 22.50
CA PHE A 675 11.51 -6.54 22.74
C PHE A 675 11.49 -5.22 21.95
N LEU A 676 11.24 -5.27 20.65
CA LEU A 676 11.25 -4.11 19.76
C LEU A 676 10.18 -3.08 20.15
N ALA A 677 8.96 -3.52 20.45
CA ALA A 677 7.89 -2.64 20.90
C ALA A 677 8.27 -1.89 22.20
N ARG A 678 8.90 -2.59 23.16
CA ARG A 678 9.40 -1.96 24.40
C ARG A 678 10.55 -0.98 24.15
N GLN A 679 11.46 -1.28 23.22
CA GLN A 679 12.53 -0.34 22.84
C GLN A 679 11.93 0.91 22.19
N ASN A 680 11.01 0.75 21.23
CA ASN A 680 10.35 1.88 20.58
C ASN A 680 9.68 2.82 21.58
N GLN A 681 8.92 2.28 22.54
CA GLN A 681 8.28 3.06 23.59
C GLN A 681 9.30 3.83 24.44
N ARG A 682 10.40 3.17 24.80
CA ARG A 682 11.48 3.80 25.58
C ARG A 682 12.12 4.94 24.79
N ASP A 683 12.46 4.71 23.53
CA ASP A 683 13.14 5.70 22.68
C ASP A 683 12.22 6.88 22.36
N SER A 684 10.95 6.60 22.06
CA SER A 684 9.91 7.61 21.86
C SER A 684 9.74 8.48 23.10
N PHE A 685 9.67 7.85 24.28
CA PHE A 685 9.61 8.56 25.56
C PHE A 685 10.88 9.39 25.82
N GLN A 686 12.07 8.84 25.57
CA GLN A 686 13.33 9.57 25.74
C GLN A 686 13.40 10.80 24.82
N LYS A 687 12.98 10.66 23.57
CA LYS A 687 12.94 11.77 22.61
C LYS A 687 11.98 12.87 23.07
N GLN A 688 10.76 12.51 23.48
CA GLN A 688 9.79 13.46 24.05
C GLN A 688 10.38 14.22 25.26
N VAL A 689 11.18 13.56 26.10
CA VAL A 689 11.81 14.18 27.27
C VAL A 689 12.99 15.10 26.90
N GLN A 690 13.77 14.74 25.89
CA GLN A 690 14.95 15.53 25.47
C GLN A 690 14.58 16.94 25.00
N ASP A 691 13.40 17.10 24.40
CA ASP A 691 12.91 18.39 23.91
C ASP A 691 12.35 19.30 25.03
N LEU A 692 12.27 18.80 26.27
CA LEU A 692 11.66 19.51 27.39
C LEU A 692 12.71 20.14 28.31
N ASN A 693 12.40 21.33 28.83
CA ASN A 693 13.28 22.04 29.75
C ASN A 693 13.07 21.52 31.19
N PRO A 694 14.06 20.88 31.82
CA PRO A 694 13.90 20.27 33.14
C PRO A 694 13.67 21.27 34.29
N GLU A 695 13.89 22.56 34.08
CA GLU A 695 13.59 23.60 35.06
C GLU A 695 12.09 23.88 35.21
N TYR A 696 11.28 23.49 34.23
CA TYR A 696 9.83 23.65 34.26
C TYR A 696 9.13 22.30 34.38
N PRO A 697 8.01 22.21 35.12
CA PRO A 697 7.24 20.98 35.20
C PRO A 697 6.45 20.78 33.90
N HIS A 698 6.65 19.63 33.26
CA HIS A 698 5.94 19.20 32.06
C HIS A 698 5.12 17.94 32.36
N ILE A 699 3.83 17.96 32.05
CA ILE A 699 2.99 16.74 32.13
C ILE A 699 3.30 15.89 30.92
N LEU A 700 3.80 14.68 31.15
CA LEU A 700 4.12 13.71 30.10
C LEU A 700 2.96 12.76 29.83
N ALA A 701 2.23 12.39 30.88
CA ALA A 701 1.09 11.49 30.78
C ALA A 701 0.15 11.70 31.98
N THR A 702 -1.11 11.35 31.79
CA THR A 702 -2.06 11.20 32.89
C THR A 702 -2.74 9.85 32.79
N HIS A 703 -3.15 9.30 33.93
CA HIS A 703 -3.97 8.10 34.00
C HIS A 703 -5.16 8.37 34.91
N PRO A 704 -6.40 8.49 34.37
CA PRO A 704 -6.74 8.36 32.96
C PRO A 704 -6.14 9.49 32.09
N VAL A 705 -5.99 9.22 30.79
CA VAL A 705 -5.47 10.18 29.79
C VAL A 705 -6.46 11.35 29.61
N MET A 706 -6.01 12.59 29.82
CA MET A 706 -6.83 13.79 29.63
C MET A 706 -6.97 14.14 28.14
N GLY A 707 -8.15 14.61 27.72
CA GLY A 707 -8.42 15.05 26.34
C GLY A 707 -9.07 14.01 25.41
N GLU A 708 -9.04 12.73 25.75
CA GLU A 708 -9.69 11.65 24.98
C GLU A 708 -11.06 11.29 25.56
N GLY A 709 -12.09 12.08 25.21
CA GLY A 709 -13.49 11.75 25.48
C GLY A 709 -13.83 11.37 26.93
N THR A 710 -14.97 10.69 27.09
CA THR A 710 -15.48 10.24 28.39
C THR A 710 -14.91 8.86 28.73
N LYS A 711 -13.96 8.76 29.67
CA LYS A 711 -13.42 7.47 30.13
C LYS A 711 -14.04 7.05 31.47
N GLN A 712 -14.55 5.82 31.55
CA GLN A 712 -14.97 5.19 32.81
C GLN A 712 -13.75 4.86 33.65
N LEU A 713 -13.74 5.30 34.91
CA LEU A 713 -12.67 5.00 35.85
C LEU A 713 -12.94 3.69 36.59
N ARG A 714 -11.89 2.88 36.78
CA ARG A 714 -11.94 1.76 37.74
C ARG A 714 -12.00 2.32 39.16
N ILE A 715 -13.10 2.04 39.86
CA ILE A 715 -13.23 2.25 41.30
C ILE A 715 -12.36 1.20 42.01
N GLN A 716 -11.43 1.63 42.86
CA GLN A 716 -10.73 0.74 43.80
C GLN A 716 -11.26 1.01 45.21
N GLY A 717 -12.24 0.23 45.66
CA GLY A 717 -12.90 0.47 46.96
C GLY A 717 -13.93 1.61 46.87
N GLU A 718 -13.73 2.69 47.64
CA GLU A 718 -14.55 3.91 47.61
C GLU A 718 -13.77 5.13 47.09
N GLU A 719 -12.67 4.93 46.33
CA GLU A 719 -11.83 6.02 45.83
C GLU A 719 -11.56 5.92 44.31
N PHE A 720 -11.48 7.07 43.66
CA PHE A 720 -10.94 7.26 42.30
C PHE A 720 -9.46 7.63 42.37
N LEU A 721 -8.65 7.00 41.53
CA LEU A 721 -7.23 7.30 41.42
C LEU A 721 -6.95 8.06 40.13
N ILE A 722 -6.21 9.16 40.24
CA ILE A 722 -5.68 9.89 39.08
C ILE A 722 -4.17 9.99 39.24
N ASP A 723 -3.42 9.42 38.30
CA ASP A 723 -1.98 9.54 38.21
C ASP A 723 -1.60 10.60 37.17
N VAL A 724 -0.55 11.36 37.47
CA VAL A 724 0.04 12.35 36.59
C VAL A 724 1.54 12.16 36.60
N VAL A 725 2.09 11.91 35.42
CA VAL A 725 3.52 11.76 35.20
C VAL A 725 4.08 13.12 34.84
N VAL A 726 4.95 13.65 35.70
CA VAL A 726 5.58 14.96 35.50
C VAL A 726 7.08 14.79 35.33
N TYR A 727 7.64 15.49 34.34
CA TYR A 727 9.07 15.68 34.17
C TYR A 727 9.49 17.10 34.51
N GLY A 728 10.63 17.25 35.17
CA GLY A 728 11.16 18.54 35.62
C GLY A 728 10.77 18.91 37.04
N LYS A 729 11.21 20.09 37.50
CA LYS A 729 11.01 20.55 38.88
C LYS A 729 9.55 20.95 39.14
N CYS A 730 8.82 20.13 39.88
CA CYS A 730 7.47 20.42 40.36
C CYS A 730 7.45 20.41 41.90
N GLY A 731 7.17 21.56 42.52
CA GLY A 731 7.09 21.70 43.98
C GLY A 731 5.69 21.41 44.51
N HIS A 732 4.65 21.61 43.70
CA HIS A 732 3.27 21.38 44.09
C HIS A 732 2.42 21.02 42.87
N ILE A 733 1.55 20.01 43.03
CA ILE A 733 0.58 19.64 42.00
C ILE A 733 -0.77 19.34 42.66
N SER A 734 -1.83 19.76 42.00
CA SER A 734 -3.19 19.54 42.46
C SER A 734 -4.15 19.39 41.29
N ILE A 735 -5.25 18.72 41.53
CA ILE A 735 -6.37 18.60 40.60
C ILE A 735 -7.49 19.50 41.09
N MET A 736 -8.11 20.23 40.17
CA MET A 736 -9.30 21.03 40.42
C MET A 736 -10.49 20.43 39.68
N LEU A 737 -11.53 20.06 40.41
CA LEU A 737 -12.79 19.56 39.86
C LEU A 737 -13.73 20.73 39.50
N GLU A 738 -14.67 20.51 38.59
CA GLU A 738 -15.68 21.52 38.18
C GLU A 738 -16.51 22.06 39.34
N ASN A 739 -16.74 21.27 40.39
CA ASN A 739 -17.45 21.71 41.59
C ASN A 739 -16.60 22.63 42.50
N GLY A 740 -15.37 22.99 42.07
CA GLY A 740 -14.45 23.85 42.81
C GLY A 740 -13.60 23.12 43.86
N ARG A 741 -13.80 21.81 44.05
CA ARG A 741 -12.97 20.99 44.94
C ARG A 741 -11.57 20.86 44.35
N GLN A 742 -10.56 21.11 45.19
CA GLN A 742 -9.17 20.94 44.83
C GLN A 742 -8.54 19.86 45.69
N GLU A 743 -7.85 18.91 45.05
CA GLU A 743 -7.17 17.81 45.72
C GLU A 743 -5.68 17.84 45.38
N ASN A 744 -4.83 17.82 46.41
CA ASN A 744 -3.39 17.79 46.22
C ASN A 744 -2.95 16.39 45.79
N MET A 745 -2.03 16.32 44.84
CA MET A 745 -1.46 15.06 44.41
C MET A 745 -0.17 14.77 45.17
N LEU A 746 0.00 13.52 45.62
CA LEU A 746 1.18 13.09 46.34
C LEU A 746 2.10 12.27 45.41
N PRO A 747 3.44 12.45 45.49
CA PRO A 747 4.36 11.64 44.73
C PRO A 747 4.27 10.17 45.20
N VAL A 748 4.04 9.25 44.27
CA VAL A 748 3.90 7.80 44.54
C VAL A 748 5.02 6.97 43.95
N LYS A 749 5.71 7.47 42.92
CA LYS A 749 6.85 6.78 42.31
C LYS A 749 7.81 7.78 41.68
N ILE A 750 9.10 7.64 41.95
CA ILE A 750 10.16 8.30 41.19
C ILE A 750 10.59 7.32 40.10
N GLY A 751 10.55 7.75 38.84
CA GLY A 751 10.81 6.89 37.68
C GLY A 751 12.26 6.41 37.59
N LEU A 752 12.52 5.46 36.67
CA LEU A 752 13.86 4.97 36.33
C LEU A 752 14.78 6.02 35.69
N LEU A 753 14.24 7.16 35.27
CA LEU A 753 14.94 8.29 34.65
C LEU A 753 14.97 9.49 35.61
N ASN A 754 16.13 10.12 35.72
CA ASN A 754 16.32 11.32 36.54
C ASN A 754 15.33 12.44 36.12
N GLY A 755 14.64 13.04 37.09
CA GLY A 755 13.71 14.15 36.86
C GLY A 755 12.25 13.77 36.63
N LEU A 756 11.89 12.48 36.68
CA LEU A 756 10.53 11.99 36.46
C LEU A 756 9.85 11.60 37.78
N THR A 757 8.71 12.22 38.07
CA THR A 757 7.91 11.94 39.27
C THR A 757 6.46 11.63 38.88
N VAL A 758 5.94 10.51 39.36
CA VAL A 758 4.52 10.17 39.27
C VAL A 758 3.82 10.70 40.52
N PHE A 759 2.83 11.54 40.33
CA PHE A 759 1.95 12.07 41.36
C PHE A 759 0.59 11.40 41.29
N ARG A 760 -0.06 11.16 42.43
CA ARG A 760 -1.37 10.52 42.54
C ARG A 760 -2.31 11.34 43.40
N ALA A 761 -3.51 11.60 42.90
CA ALA A 761 -4.66 12.01 43.70
C ALA A 761 -5.49 10.78 44.05
N ARG A 762 -6.02 10.78 45.27
CA ARG A 762 -7.08 9.87 45.71
C ARG A 762 -8.31 10.70 45.96
N ILE A 763 -9.37 10.45 45.22
CA ILE A 763 -10.60 11.23 45.31
C ILE A 763 -11.70 10.30 45.85
N PRO A 764 -12.27 10.56 47.02
CA PRO A 764 -13.41 9.82 47.55
C PRO A 764 -14.59 9.78 46.57
N ALA A 765 -15.19 8.60 46.40
CA ALA A 765 -16.38 8.38 45.57
C ALA A 765 -17.67 8.74 46.35
N ASP A 766 -17.80 10.02 46.72
CA ASP A 766 -18.98 10.57 47.38
C ASP A 766 -20.04 11.09 46.38
N GLU A 767 -21.23 11.49 46.85
CA GLU A 767 -22.32 11.99 45.98
C GLU A 767 -21.93 13.15 45.07
N SER A 768 -20.89 13.92 45.43
CA SER A 768 -20.39 15.02 44.60
C SER A 768 -19.58 14.56 43.39
N MET A 769 -19.08 13.32 43.41
CA MET A 769 -18.30 12.66 42.34
C MET A 769 -19.13 11.72 41.45
N ILE A 770 -20.35 11.37 41.86
CA ILE A 770 -21.29 10.49 41.14
C ILE A 770 -21.87 11.14 39.86
N ARG A 771 -21.43 12.36 39.52
CA ARG A 771 -21.81 13.09 38.30
C ARG A 771 -20.59 13.30 37.42
N ALA A 772 -20.80 13.28 36.10
CA ALA A 772 -19.77 13.64 35.13
C ALA A 772 -19.18 15.01 35.52
N SER A 773 -17.91 15.01 35.95
CA SER A 773 -17.21 16.20 36.43
C SER A 773 -15.94 16.37 35.63
N ALA A 774 -15.78 17.51 34.95
CA ALA A 774 -14.50 17.84 34.36
C ALA A 774 -13.48 18.17 35.46
N PHE A 775 -12.21 17.92 35.19
CA PHE A 775 -11.11 18.27 36.07
C PHE A 775 -9.96 18.88 35.28
N ARG A 776 -9.19 19.73 35.95
CA ARG A 776 -7.99 20.39 35.42
C ARG A 776 -6.81 20.16 36.34
N ILE A 777 -5.62 20.13 35.78
CA ILE A 777 -4.37 20.00 36.55
C ILE A 777 -3.76 21.37 36.76
N MET A 778 -3.23 21.59 37.97
CA MET A 778 -2.38 22.74 38.29
C MET A 778 -0.98 22.27 38.64
N LEU A 779 0.03 22.83 37.97
CA LEU A 779 1.45 22.64 38.28
C LEU A 779 1.96 23.92 38.93
N ASN A 780 2.49 23.84 40.15
CA ASN A 780 2.94 24.98 40.94
C ASN A 780 1.91 26.13 41.01
N GLY A 781 0.61 25.80 41.04
CA GLY A 781 -0.49 26.78 41.06
C GLY A 781 -0.87 27.37 39.68
N ILE A 782 -0.23 26.93 38.60
CA ILE A 782 -0.56 27.34 37.23
C ILE A 782 -1.46 26.29 36.57
N LEU A 783 -2.64 26.74 36.15
CA LEU A 783 -3.62 25.92 35.45
C LEU A 783 -3.07 25.47 34.09
N GLN A 784 -3.15 24.17 33.83
CA GLN A 784 -2.76 23.59 32.56
C GLN A 784 -3.93 23.64 31.56
N PRO A 785 -3.65 23.82 30.25
CA PRO A 785 -4.69 23.97 29.23
C PRO A 785 -5.54 22.70 29.01
N GLN A 786 -5.05 21.54 29.46
CA GLN A 786 -5.71 20.25 29.29
C GLN A 786 -6.82 20.05 30.34
N THR A 787 -7.99 19.57 29.90
CA THR A 787 -9.15 19.24 30.77
C THR A 787 -9.50 17.75 30.57
N GLY A 788 -9.69 17.00 31.67
CA GLY A 788 -10.17 15.61 31.65
C GLY A 788 -11.60 15.51 32.20
N TYR A 789 -12.28 14.38 31.98
CA TYR A 789 -13.62 14.12 32.52
C TYR A 789 -13.61 12.86 33.40
N LEU A 790 -14.27 12.91 34.56
CA LEU A 790 -14.49 11.78 35.47
C LEU A 790 -15.98 11.44 35.44
N ILE A 791 -16.35 10.18 35.16
CA ILE A 791 -17.71 9.68 35.37
C ILE A 791 -17.67 8.59 36.45
N GLY A 792 -18.30 8.87 37.59
CA GLY A 792 -18.67 7.87 38.59
C GLY A 792 -20.12 7.45 38.41
N CYS A 793 -20.41 6.14 38.38
CA CYS A 793 -21.77 5.61 38.41
C CYS A 793 -22.09 5.04 39.81
N VAL A 794 -23.35 5.11 40.23
CA VAL A 794 -23.80 4.55 41.51
C VAL A 794 -23.64 3.01 41.47
N PRO A 795 -23.18 2.35 42.55
CA PRO A 795 -23.18 0.89 42.62
C PRO A 795 -24.57 0.31 42.29
N GLY A 796 -24.65 -0.61 41.33
CA GLY A 796 -25.90 -1.19 40.84
C GLY A 796 -26.50 -0.54 39.60
N THR A 797 -25.85 0.49 39.04
CA THR A 797 -26.23 1.06 37.73
C THR A 797 -25.95 0.03 36.63
N ASP A 798 -26.97 -0.29 35.81
CA ASP A 798 -26.82 -1.15 34.65
C ASP A 798 -26.10 -0.38 33.52
N MET A 799 -24.85 -0.76 33.28
CA MET A 799 -23.95 -0.11 32.32
C MET A 799 -24.13 -0.62 30.88
N ASN A 800 -25.12 -1.49 30.64
CA ASN A 800 -25.47 -1.91 29.30
C ASN A 800 -26.02 -0.71 28.50
N PRO A 801 -25.43 -0.32 27.36
CA PRO A 801 -25.91 0.81 26.54
C PRO A 801 -27.33 0.63 25.99
N LEU A 802 -27.87 -0.59 26.07
CA LEU A 802 -29.25 -0.94 25.71
C LEU A 802 -30.19 -1.01 26.92
N SER A 803 -29.68 -0.78 28.14
CA SER A 803 -30.49 -0.72 29.35
C SER A 803 -31.34 0.55 29.34
N PRO A 804 -32.65 0.48 29.70
CA PRO A 804 -33.49 1.67 29.81
C PRO A 804 -33.03 2.66 30.90
N ASP A 805 -32.10 2.25 31.77
CA ASP A 805 -31.48 3.12 32.78
C ASP A 805 -30.11 3.69 32.35
N TYR A 806 -29.59 3.29 31.19
CA TYR A 806 -28.36 3.84 30.63
C TYR A 806 -28.55 5.32 30.26
N GLY A 807 -27.86 6.21 30.98
CA GLY A 807 -27.96 7.64 30.76
C GLY A 807 -29.06 8.37 31.53
N ARG A 808 -29.71 7.76 32.53
CA ARG A 808 -30.51 8.50 33.53
C ARG A 808 -29.61 9.30 34.49
N VAL A 809 -28.78 10.18 33.96
CA VAL A 809 -28.27 11.34 34.70
C VAL A 809 -29.38 12.38 34.61
N SER A 810 -29.92 12.80 35.77
CA SER A 810 -31.04 13.74 35.84
C SER A 810 -30.86 14.94 34.90
N ASN A 811 -31.88 15.24 34.08
CA ASN A 811 -31.99 16.35 33.14
C ASN A 811 -31.80 17.74 33.78
N THR A 812 -30.57 18.14 34.09
CA THR A 812 -30.23 19.52 34.52
C THR A 812 -28.89 20.03 33.98
N PHE A 813 -28.53 19.68 32.74
CA PHE A 813 -27.51 20.42 32.00
C PHE A 813 -28.14 21.11 30.78
N THR A 814 -28.41 22.40 30.93
CA THR A 814 -28.61 23.31 29.80
C THR A 814 -27.22 23.80 29.39
N PRO A 815 -26.76 23.61 28.14
CA PRO A 815 -25.55 24.24 27.68
C PRO A 815 -25.83 25.73 27.54
N GLN A 816 -25.26 26.56 28.42
CA GLN A 816 -25.13 27.98 28.12
C GLN A 816 -24.09 28.11 27.01
N SER A 817 -24.56 28.63 25.87
CA SER A 817 -23.75 29.11 24.77
C SER A 817 -22.63 30.05 25.26
N SER A 818 -21.38 29.68 25.04
CA SER A 818 -20.28 30.63 24.92
C SER A 818 -19.30 30.11 23.87
N HIS A 819 -19.12 30.93 22.84
CA HIS A 819 -18.16 30.86 21.73
C HIS A 819 -16.98 29.90 21.89
N PHE A 820 -16.85 29.00 20.93
CA PHE A 820 -15.60 28.63 20.27
C PHE A 820 -15.88 28.40 18.78
#